data_AF-A0A1B8RNG0-F1
#
_entry.id   AF-A0A1B8RNG0-F1
#
_cell.length_a   1.000
_cell.length_b   1.000
_cell.length_c   1.000
_cell.angle_alpha   90.00
_cell.angle_beta   90.00
_cell.angle_gamma   90.00
#
_symmetry.space_group_name_H-M   'P 1'
#
loop_
_entity.id
_entity.type
_entity.pdbx_description
1 polymer ?
#
loop_
_entity_poly.entity_id
_entity_poly.type
_entity_poly.pdbx_seq_one_letter_code
_entity_poly.pdbx_strand_id
1 'polypeptide(L)'
;MIENEKKIFSIDFHVHTPESKCYNRNGKEENDAYKELLVKIREANLDAVCITDHNSINGYRKLNDMIRDMNIKLEIYNKLDISILSEDMKKEIEELNMFKNIFDRVKFFPGVEFTTQDQIHMIIIFDEKLNVASIEEFIYRGGYEQANQGKDENGVLSKWTVIDLMNEVSSTFKEKAIVIAAHVDRKKGVWESLDKSIYRANILKSQNLMGITYNTHSTKEVIRNVFNNKEYKREAASPIAFFQCSDFHNNEGDRIGTPRAYFKINSLEFNDLRSAFFNPDEYISSPAPMQTMSIIKQLIENEENILINSFKDKIDEICKSVCALSNGEYGNILIGVDKYKNPVGVEVNKADLESLKASVIELVNPKPNIEFETYNLGKYELISLRVNGGEESLYWYNDECYFVENRVSKRAHPSDILRHVQDKMANKYNDILTVNKNKLKKISDLLLVYNDGVEVIQYINNFEKYTTSIRNIIELELIKRPEKLYVNRLTMFEETGNVILLAGLQPRIKDAVYRFTPELHSFYVNDIEDMQIKKFSGEKIIISHSGAVNYDNSDDKYIFAPKIGLVLRVKEIYSDSISAKFISAFLKSKALFYYVYLLKGTFNIFKPDVFKSLKIPTNIPKETTLKIDNLVDKIIEIENEFVQNMNKRCRACKDKDGKCSTNGNEYDDCESHIDNHNKKIYDIMQLIDLEIYSLLSIDEETQLRIEQVLGTAFSDMF
;
A
#
# COMPACT_ATOMS: atom_id res chain seq x y z
N MET A 1 -29.39 -4.93 23.03
CA MET A 1 -28.26 -4.03 22.71
C MET A 1 -28.87 -2.71 22.28
N ILE A 2 -28.42 -1.59 22.83
CA ILE A 2 -28.87 -0.27 22.37
C ILE A 2 -28.15 -0.05 21.03
N GLU A 3 -28.89 -0.14 19.91
CA GLU A 3 -28.35 0.27 18.61
C GLU A 3 -27.93 1.74 18.72
N ASN A 4 -26.65 2.01 18.52
CA ASN A 4 -26.16 3.38 18.41
C ASN A 4 -26.82 4.03 17.17
N GLU A 5 -27.30 5.25 17.33
CA GLU A 5 -27.90 6.02 16.24
C GLU A 5 -26.82 6.32 15.18
N LYS A 6 -27.05 5.86 13.94
CA LYS A 6 -26.16 6.11 12.79
C LYS A 6 -26.08 7.62 12.53
N LYS A 7 -24.88 8.13 12.31
CA LYS A 7 -24.59 9.54 12.00
C LYS A 7 -24.16 9.69 10.55
N ILE A 8 -24.34 10.90 10.01
CA ILE A 8 -23.86 11.24 8.67
C ILE A 8 -22.47 11.86 8.82
N PHE A 9 -21.48 11.26 8.17
CA PHE A 9 -20.11 11.79 8.08
C PHE A 9 -19.80 12.18 6.64
N SER A 10 -19.09 13.28 6.47
CA SER A 10 -18.61 13.80 5.20
C SER A 10 -17.16 13.40 4.98
N ILE A 11 -16.89 12.75 3.86
CA ILE A 11 -15.60 12.11 3.58
C ILE A 11 -15.15 12.44 2.16
N ASP A 12 -13.89 12.80 2.02
CA ASP A 12 -13.24 12.85 0.71
C ASP A 12 -12.33 11.63 0.54
N PHE A 13 -12.59 10.83 -0.50
CA PHE A 13 -11.90 9.56 -0.74
C PHE A 13 -10.72 9.67 -1.69
N HIS A 14 -10.47 10.84 -2.28
CA HIS A 14 -9.44 11.02 -3.29
C HIS A 14 -8.73 12.35 -3.11
N VAL A 15 -7.64 12.34 -2.32
CA VAL A 15 -6.85 13.52 -2.00
C VAL A 15 -5.37 13.20 -2.14
N HIS A 16 -4.70 13.98 -2.98
CA HIS A 16 -3.25 13.94 -3.12
C HIS A 16 -2.59 14.89 -2.12
N THR A 17 -1.33 14.57 -1.81
CA THR A 17 -0.47 15.36 -0.94
C THR A 17 0.75 15.83 -1.71
N PRO A 18 1.64 16.64 -1.09
CA PRO A 18 2.91 17.00 -1.69
C PRO A 18 3.79 15.81 -2.16
N GLU A 19 3.52 14.57 -1.74
CA GLU A 19 4.22 13.37 -2.24
C GLU A 19 3.84 13.03 -3.68
N SER A 20 2.65 13.43 -4.14
CA SER A 20 2.29 13.34 -5.55
C SER A 20 2.96 14.45 -6.36
N LYS A 21 3.64 14.13 -7.45
CA LYS A 21 4.36 15.08 -8.32
C LYS A 21 3.46 16.14 -8.95
N CYS A 22 2.23 15.76 -9.25
CA CYS A 22 1.19 16.63 -9.78
C CYS A 22 0.54 17.51 -8.69
N TYR A 23 0.89 17.34 -7.41
CA TYR A 23 0.41 18.22 -6.35
C TYR A 23 1.09 19.58 -6.45
N ASN A 24 0.29 20.62 -6.63
CA ASN A 24 0.81 21.97 -6.73
C ASN A 24 1.19 22.51 -5.34
N ARG A 25 2.49 22.58 -5.06
CA ARG A 25 3.02 23.12 -3.80
C ARG A 25 2.98 24.65 -3.72
N ASN A 26 2.56 25.35 -4.77
CA ASN A 26 2.53 26.83 -4.84
C ASN A 26 3.88 27.47 -4.46
N GLY A 27 4.99 26.86 -4.87
CA GLY A 27 6.36 27.29 -4.55
C GLY A 27 6.77 27.12 -3.09
N LYS A 28 5.96 26.45 -2.25
CA LYS A 28 6.29 26.18 -0.85
C LYS A 28 7.18 24.95 -0.71
N GLU A 29 7.99 24.98 0.34
CA GLU A 29 8.67 23.79 0.84
C GLU A 29 7.66 22.73 1.27
N GLU A 30 8.08 21.46 1.25
CA GLU A 30 7.19 20.31 1.47
C GLU A 30 6.40 20.42 2.79
N ASN A 31 7.08 20.71 3.90
CA ASN A 31 6.42 20.82 5.22
C ASN A 31 5.38 21.96 5.26
N ASP A 32 5.64 23.08 4.59
CA ASP A 32 4.71 24.21 4.53
C ASP A 32 3.53 23.90 3.60
N ALA A 33 3.75 23.11 2.55
CA ALA A 33 2.68 22.61 1.69
C ALA A 33 1.75 21.63 2.45
N TYR A 34 2.29 20.79 3.34
CA TYR A 34 1.48 19.95 4.23
C TYR A 34 0.69 20.77 5.26
N LYS A 35 1.30 21.81 5.83
CA LYS A 35 0.59 22.74 6.71
C LYS A 35 -0.57 23.43 5.99
N GLU A 36 -0.35 23.88 4.75
CA GLU A 36 -1.41 24.44 3.91
C GLU A 36 -2.52 23.41 3.66
N LEU A 37 -2.17 22.16 3.31
CA LEU A 37 -3.14 21.07 3.13
C LEU A 37 -4.00 20.88 4.38
N LEU A 38 -3.40 20.82 5.58
CA LEU A 38 -4.13 20.67 6.83
C LEU A 38 -5.11 21.83 7.07
N VAL A 39 -4.70 23.07 6.79
CA VAL A 39 -5.59 24.24 6.89
C VAL A 39 -6.77 24.10 5.92
N LYS A 40 -6.53 23.69 4.67
CA LYS A 40 -7.60 23.48 3.68
C LYS A 40 -8.55 22.34 4.08
N ILE A 41 -8.04 21.25 4.64
CA ILE A 41 -8.86 20.16 5.18
C ILE A 41 -9.79 20.68 6.28
N ARG A 42 -9.26 21.49 7.20
CA ARG A 42 -10.06 22.11 8.26
C ARG A 42 -11.14 23.04 7.70
N GLU A 43 -10.78 23.89 6.74
CA GLU A 43 -11.71 24.83 6.10
C GLU A 43 -12.80 24.13 5.29
N ALA A 44 -12.49 22.97 4.71
CA ALA A 44 -13.47 22.14 4.02
C ALA A 44 -14.50 21.51 4.96
N ASN A 45 -14.27 21.52 6.28
CA ASN A 45 -15.17 20.95 7.29
C ASN A 45 -15.57 19.50 6.96
N LEU A 46 -14.55 18.67 6.68
CA LEU A 46 -14.67 17.24 6.45
C LEU A 46 -14.54 16.49 7.78
N ASP A 47 -15.26 15.38 7.93
CA ASP A 47 -15.11 14.50 9.08
C ASP A 47 -13.96 13.49 8.86
N ALA A 48 -13.72 13.10 7.60
CA ALA A 48 -12.58 12.27 7.24
C ALA A 48 -12.00 12.57 5.85
N VAL A 49 -10.73 12.20 5.66
CA VAL A 49 -10.00 12.30 4.40
C VAL A 49 -9.23 11.00 4.16
N CYS A 50 -9.33 10.46 2.95
CA CYS A 50 -8.47 9.39 2.49
C CYS A 50 -7.28 10.00 1.73
N ILE A 51 -6.07 9.66 2.16
CA ILE A 51 -4.86 10.10 1.48
C ILE A 51 -4.52 9.06 0.42
N THR A 52 -4.54 9.45 -0.85
CA THR A 52 -4.48 8.53 -1.99
C THR A 52 -3.45 9.00 -3.01
N ASP A 53 -2.21 9.20 -2.57
CA ASP A 53 -1.14 9.59 -3.47
C ASP A 53 -0.93 8.56 -4.59
N HIS A 54 -0.45 9.01 -5.75
CA HIS A 54 -0.20 8.11 -6.88
C HIS A 54 0.83 7.05 -6.51
N ASN A 55 0.41 5.79 -6.49
CA ASN A 55 1.29 4.65 -6.26
C ASN A 55 2.15 4.80 -4.99
N SER A 56 1.67 5.52 -3.97
CA SER A 56 2.43 5.86 -2.76
C SER A 56 1.53 5.91 -1.54
N ILE A 57 2.08 5.48 -0.40
CA ILE A 57 1.48 5.69 0.92
C ILE A 57 2.24 6.77 1.73
N ASN A 58 3.26 7.40 1.13
CA ASN A 58 4.15 8.31 1.84
C ASN A 58 3.43 9.52 2.41
N GLY A 59 2.40 10.05 1.75
CA GLY A 59 1.70 11.24 2.27
C GLY A 59 0.98 10.97 3.57
N TYR A 60 0.36 9.79 3.68
CA TYR A 60 -0.23 9.31 4.92
C TYR A 60 0.84 9.10 6.00
N ARG A 61 1.98 8.48 5.65
CA ARG A 61 3.12 8.30 6.57
C ARG A 61 3.63 9.65 7.10
N LYS A 62 3.80 10.63 6.21
CA LYS A 62 4.30 11.96 6.55
C LYS A 62 3.36 12.70 7.49
N LEU A 63 2.04 12.62 7.26
CA LEU A 63 1.05 13.18 8.19
C LEU A 63 1.11 12.52 9.57
N ASN A 64 1.30 11.20 9.63
CA ASN A 64 1.50 10.47 10.89
C ASN A 64 2.80 10.85 11.61
N ASP A 65 3.89 11.08 10.87
CA ASP A 65 5.14 11.56 11.45
C ASP A 65 4.98 12.99 11.98
N MET A 66 4.29 13.86 11.24
CA MET A 66 3.98 15.23 11.65
C MET A 66 3.19 15.28 12.97
N ILE A 67 2.08 14.55 13.09
CA ILE A 67 1.30 14.53 14.34
C ILE A 67 2.12 13.96 15.51
N ARG A 68 2.95 12.94 15.26
CA ARG A 68 3.85 12.37 16.28
C ARG A 68 4.85 13.41 16.78
N ASP A 69 5.52 14.10 15.87
CA ASP A 69 6.51 15.13 16.19
C ASP A 69 5.87 16.31 16.91
N MET A 70 4.68 16.74 16.48
CA MET A 70 3.90 17.78 17.16
C MET A 70 3.56 17.37 18.60
N ASN A 71 3.10 16.14 18.82
CA ASN A 71 2.76 15.64 20.16
C ASN A 71 3.98 15.60 21.08
N ILE A 72 5.12 15.13 20.59
CA ILE A 72 6.39 15.12 21.34
C ILE A 72 6.79 16.55 21.73
N LYS A 73 6.73 17.49 20.78
CA LYS A 73 7.04 18.91 21.06
C LYS A 73 6.11 19.52 22.10
N LEU A 74 4.80 19.30 21.99
CA LEU A 74 3.83 19.79 22.96
C LEU A 74 4.06 19.17 24.35
N GLU A 75 4.42 17.90 24.44
CA GLU A 75 4.77 17.26 25.72
C GLU A 75 6.01 17.91 26.37
N ILE A 76 7.02 18.25 25.57
CA ILE A 76 8.20 18.97 26.04
C ILE A 76 7.79 20.36 26.56
N TYR A 77 7.03 21.12 25.76
CA TYR A 77 6.59 22.46 26.15
C TYR A 77 5.73 22.48 27.41
N ASN A 78 4.85 21.50 27.59
CA ASN A 78 4.02 21.37 28.79
C ASN A 78 4.82 21.08 30.08
N LYS A 79 6.08 20.62 29.96
CA LYS A 79 6.99 20.39 31.10
C LYS A 79 7.83 21.62 31.43
N LEU A 80 7.84 22.64 30.58
CA LEU A 80 8.55 23.89 30.83
C LEU A 80 7.68 24.84 31.66
N ASP A 81 8.33 25.67 32.48
CA ASP A 81 7.63 26.73 33.20
C ASP A 81 7.17 27.79 32.20
N ILE A 82 5.87 28.11 32.19
CA ILE A 82 5.27 29.09 31.26
C ILE A 82 5.93 30.47 31.40
N SER A 83 6.46 30.80 32.58
CA SER A 83 7.13 32.08 32.85
C SER A 83 8.48 32.26 32.13
N ILE A 84 9.09 31.18 31.62
CA ILE A 84 10.37 31.21 30.91
C ILE A 84 10.25 31.08 29.38
N LEU A 85 9.02 30.96 28.86
CA LEU A 85 8.79 30.81 27.41
C LEU A 85 8.95 32.15 26.68
N SER A 86 9.73 32.14 25.60
CA SER A 86 9.82 33.28 24.69
C SER A 86 8.51 33.46 23.91
N GLU A 87 8.30 34.65 23.36
CA GLU A 87 7.10 34.94 22.57
C GLU A 87 7.01 34.09 21.30
N ASP A 88 8.15 33.76 20.69
CA ASP A 88 8.21 32.85 19.53
C ASP A 88 7.82 31.42 19.90
N MET A 89 8.21 30.95 21.10
CA MET A 89 7.80 29.63 21.59
C MET A 89 6.29 29.58 21.85
N LYS A 90 5.69 30.66 22.39
CA LYS A 90 4.23 30.72 22.58
C LYS A 90 3.48 30.65 21.25
N LYS A 91 3.95 31.36 20.22
CA LYS A 91 3.39 31.29 18.86
C LYS A 91 3.51 29.89 18.26
N GLU A 92 4.66 29.23 18.43
CA GLU A 92 4.81 27.84 17.97
C GLU A 92 3.83 26.91 18.71
N ILE A 93 3.65 27.08 20.03
CA ILE A 93 2.68 26.29 20.81
C ILE A 93 1.24 26.52 20.28
N GLU A 94 0.87 27.76 19.98
CA GLU A 94 -0.45 28.06 19.38
C GLU A 94 -0.62 27.37 18.02
N GLU A 95 0.40 27.43 17.16
CA GLU A 95 0.39 26.75 15.85
C GLU A 95 0.30 25.22 15.99
N LEU A 96 1.09 24.63 16.90
CA LEU A 96 1.06 23.19 17.18
C LEU A 96 -0.31 22.74 17.71
N ASN A 97 -0.90 23.50 18.62
CA ASN A 97 -2.25 23.23 19.13
C ASN A 97 -3.31 23.35 18.02
N MET A 98 -3.16 24.33 17.13
CA MET A 98 -4.04 24.48 15.96
C MET A 98 -4.00 23.23 15.07
N PHE A 99 -2.80 22.74 14.71
CA PHE A 99 -2.68 21.54 13.87
C PHE A 99 -3.12 20.27 14.58
N LYS A 100 -2.76 20.12 15.87
CA LYS A 100 -3.25 19.00 16.69
C LYS A 100 -4.79 18.94 16.71
N ASN A 101 -5.45 20.09 16.83
CA ASN A 101 -6.91 20.16 16.81
C ASN A 101 -7.52 19.64 15.49
N ILE A 102 -6.82 19.80 14.36
CA ILE A 102 -7.27 19.26 13.07
C ILE A 102 -7.22 17.74 13.11
N PHE A 103 -6.12 17.16 13.58
CA PHE A 103 -6.00 15.70 13.72
C PHE A 103 -6.97 15.10 14.75
N ASP A 104 -7.32 15.85 15.80
CA ASP A 104 -8.31 15.41 16.79
C ASP A 104 -9.75 15.41 16.22
N ARG A 105 -10.00 16.19 15.14
CA ARG A 105 -11.35 16.37 14.56
C ARG A 105 -11.56 15.62 13.25
N VAL A 106 -10.52 15.45 12.44
CA VAL A 106 -10.59 14.85 11.12
C VAL A 106 -9.89 13.50 11.14
N LYS A 107 -10.59 12.44 10.75
CA LYS A 107 -10.00 11.10 10.60
C LYS A 107 -9.23 11.02 9.27
N PHE A 108 -8.02 10.49 9.31
CA PHE A 108 -7.23 10.22 8.11
C PHE A 108 -7.18 8.72 7.85
N PHE A 109 -7.61 8.29 6.67
CA PHE A 109 -7.51 6.90 6.24
C PHE A 109 -6.30 6.70 5.31
N PRO A 110 -5.53 5.62 5.51
CA PRO A 110 -4.48 5.24 4.58
C PRO A 110 -5.09 4.79 3.26
N GLY A 111 -4.57 5.31 2.15
CA GLY A 111 -4.98 4.88 0.83
C GLY A 111 -3.88 5.07 -0.21
N VAL A 112 -4.17 4.61 -1.43
CA VAL A 112 -3.32 4.79 -2.59
C VAL A 112 -4.20 4.94 -3.82
N GLU A 113 -3.87 5.85 -4.72
CA GLU A 113 -4.37 5.79 -6.10
C GLU A 113 -3.38 4.97 -6.92
N PHE A 114 -3.71 3.71 -7.13
CA PHE A 114 -2.86 2.76 -7.83
C PHE A 114 -3.14 2.81 -9.32
N THR A 115 -2.11 3.09 -10.11
CA THR A 115 -2.14 3.00 -11.57
C THR A 115 -1.86 1.56 -11.99
N THR A 116 -2.70 0.95 -12.81
CA THR A 116 -2.53 -0.45 -13.22
C THR A 116 -1.70 -0.57 -14.49
N GLN A 117 -1.38 -1.80 -14.90
CA GLN A 117 -0.71 -2.10 -16.16
C GLN A 117 -1.52 -1.57 -17.35
N ASP A 118 -2.85 -1.58 -17.22
CA ASP A 118 -3.78 -1.03 -18.22
C ASP A 118 -3.81 0.51 -18.23
N GLN A 119 -2.96 1.16 -17.43
CA GLN A 119 -2.95 2.60 -17.19
C GLN A 119 -4.28 3.12 -16.65
N ILE A 120 -4.92 2.33 -15.79
CA ILE A 120 -6.19 2.68 -15.14
C ILE A 120 -5.95 2.97 -13.67
N HIS A 121 -6.61 3.99 -13.14
CA HIS A 121 -6.53 4.38 -11.74
C HIS A 121 -7.57 3.68 -10.88
N MET A 122 -7.10 3.10 -9.79
CA MET A 122 -7.90 2.41 -8.79
C MET A 122 -7.52 2.95 -7.42
N ILE A 123 -8.51 3.44 -6.67
CA ILE A 123 -8.34 3.87 -5.29
C ILE A 123 -8.44 2.64 -4.39
N ILE A 124 -7.47 2.46 -3.51
CA ILE A 124 -7.50 1.43 -2.47
C ILE A 124 -7.41 2.11 -1.13
N ILE A 125 -8.41 1.92 -0.27
CA ILE A 125 -8.43 2.42 1.10
C ILE A 125 -8.19 1.26 2.05
N PHE A 126 -7.30 1.45 3.01
CA PHE A 126 -6.86 0.42 3.96
C PHE A 126 -7.38 0.69 5.37
N ASP A 127 -7.52 -0.37 6.16
CA ASP A 127 -7.75 -0.27 7.61
C ASP A 127 -6.59 0.49 8.27
N GLU A 128 -6.87 1.54 9.05
CA GLU A 128 -5.87 2.35 9.74
C GLU A 128 -5.03 1.56 10.75
N LYS A 129 -5.46 0.35 11.11
CA LYS A 129 -4.73 -0.58 11.99
C LYS A 129 -3.67 -1.40 11.24
N LEU A 130 -3.63 -1.33 9.91
CA LEU A 130 -2.60 -2.00 9.12
C LEU A 130 -1.24 -1.34 9.30
N ASN A 131 -0.18 -2.15 9.26
CA ASN A 131 1.18 -1.63 9.26
C ASN A 131 1.45 -0.97 7.90
N VAL A 132 1.86 0.30 7.90
CA VAL A 132 2.24 1.05 6.69
C VAL A 132 3.26 0.28 5.86
N ALA A 133 4.21 -0.42 6.48
CA ALA A 133 5.20 -1.24 5.77
C ALA A 133 4.58 -2.36 4.93
N SER A 134 3.44 -2.93 5.35
CA SER A 134 2.74 -3.96 4.55
C SER A 134 2.03 -3.37 3.33
N ILE A 135 1.62 -2.10 3.40
CA ILE A 135 1.05 -1.37 2.27
C ILE A 135 2.18 -0.96 1.30
N GLU A 136 3.33 -0.51 1.83
CA GLU A 136 4.54 -0.22 1.03
C GLU A 136 5.00 -1.47 0.27
N GLU A 137 5.06 -2.63 0.93
CA GLU A 137 5.40 -3.92 0.30
C GLU A 137 4.39 -4.30 -0.79
N PHE A 138 3.09 -4.07 -0.56
CA PHE A 138 2.05 -4.31 -1.57
C PHE A 138 2.23 -3.42 -2.82
N ILE A 139 2.43 -2.11 -2.63
CA ILE A 139 2.67 -1.16 -3.72
C ILE A 139 3.92 -1.57 -4.51
N TYR A 140 4.97 -1.93 -3.78
CA TYR A 140 6.23 -2.41 -4.31
C TYR A 140 6.05 -3.68 -5.18
N ARG A 141 5.36 -4.71 -4.68
CA ARG A 141 5.01 -5.92 -5.46
C ARG A 141 4.19 -5.62 -6.71
N GLY A 142 3.40 -4.55 -6.67
CA GLY A 142 2.64 -4.03 -7.80
C GLY A 142 3.48 -3.40 -8.91
N GLY A 143 4.80 -3.27 -8.73
CA GLY A 143 5.73 -2.71 -9.71
C GLY A 143 6.16 -1.27 -9.42
N TYR A 144 5.83 -0.72 -8.26
CA TYR A 144 6.14 0.66 -7.88
C TYR A 144 7.23 0.73 -6.81
N GLU A 145 8.48 0.66 -7.28
CA GLU A 145 9.67 1.02 -6.51
C GLU A 145 9.58 2.44 -5.94
N GLN A 146 10.27 2.72 -4.83
CA GLN A 146 10.24 4.02 -4.15
C GLN A 146 10.53 5.21 -5.08
N ALA A 147 11.42 5.04 -6.06
CA ALA A 147 11.75 6.08 -7.04
C ALA A 147 10.59 6.43 -8.00
N ASN A 148 9.59 5.55 -8.13
CA ASN A 148 8.45 5.69 -9.04
C ASN A 148 7.15 6.06 -8.33
N GLN A 149 7.13 5.97 -7.00
CA GLN A 149 6.01 6.38 -6.16
C GLN A 149 5.80 7.90 -6.23
N GLY A 150 4.55 8.32 -6.07
CA GLY A 150 4.14 9.72 -6.14
C GLY A 150 4.02 10.25 -7.56
N LYS A 151 4.25 9.46 -8.60
CA LYS A 151 4.23 9.95 -9.98
C LYS A 151 3.10 9.30 -10.78
N ASP A 152 2.43 10.11 -11.60
CA ASP A 152 1.30 9.70 -12.43
C ASP A 152 1.71 9.17 -13.83
N GLU A 153 2.82 9.65 -14.39
CA GLU A 153 3.27 9.30 -15.75
C GLU A 153 4.80 9.11 -15.76
N ASN A 154 5.28 7.86 -15.65
CA ASN A 154 6.72 7.54 -15.62
C ASN A 154 7.19 6.59 -16.72
N GLY A 155 6.29 6.08 -17.55
CA GLY A 155 6.61 4.96 -18.45
C GLY A 155 6.85 3.62 -17.73
N VAL A 156 6.74 3.58 -16.39
CA VAL A 156 6.74 2.34 -15.59
C VAL A 156 5.33 1.78 -15.57
N LEU A 157 5.15 0.62 -16.20
CA LEU A 157 3.90 -0.12 -16.15
C LEU A 157 3.87 -0.97 -14.87
N SER A 158 2.75 -0.94 -14.17
CA SER A 158 2.50 -1.87 -13.07
C SER A 158 2.61 -3.33 -13.57
N LYS A 159 2.98 -4.23 -12.65
CA LYS A 159 2.96 -5.68 -12.86
C LYS A 159 1.53 -6.25 -12.91
N TRP A 160 0.52 -5.45 -12.52
CA TRP A 160 -0.85 -5.91 -12.34
C TRP A 160 -1.83 -5.17 -13.25
N THR A 161 -2.62 -5.94 -14.00
CA THR A 161 -3.85 -5.44 -14.62
C THR A 161 -4.87 -5.03 -13.55
N VAL A 162 -5.95 -4.34 -13.92
CA VAL A 162 -7.04 -3.99 -12.98
C VAL A 162 -7.58 -5.23 -12.26
N ILE A 163 -7.73 -6.35 -12.97
CA ILE A 163 -8.23 -7.60 -12.39
C ILE A 163 -7.21 -8.21 -11.42
N ASP A 164 -5.92 -8.21 -11.79
CA ASP A 164 -4.86 -8.69 -10.91
C ASP A 164 -4.78 -7.88 -9.62
N LEU A 165 -4.83 -6.54 -9.73
CA LEU A 165 -4.82 -5.65 -8.58
C LEU A 165 -5.96 -5.96 -7.61
N MET A 166 -7.20 -6.09 -8.12
CA MET A 166 -8.35 -6.44 -7.30
C MET A 166 -8.17 -7.78 -6.57
N ASN A 167 -7.61 -8.78 -7.25
CA ASN A 167 -7.35 -10.10 -6.67
C ASN A 167 -6.22 -10.06 -5.63
N GLU A 168 -5.18 -9.28 -5.88
CA GLU A 168 -4.05 -9.10 -4.95
C GLU A 168 -4.48 -8.35 -3.70
N VAL A 169 -5.30 -7.30 -3.82
CA VAL A 169 -5.88 -6.61 -2.65
C VAL A 169 -6.74 -7.58 -1.84
N SER A 170 -7.65 -8.29 -2.50
CA SER A 170 -8.57 -9.24 -1.85
C SER A 170 -7.84 -10.38 -1.14
N SER A 171 -6.79 -10.93 -1.76
CA SER A 171 -6.00 -12.01 -1.16
C SER A 171 -5.04 -11.54 -0.05
N THR A 172 -4.43 -10.35 -0.20
CA THR A 172 -3.45 -9.81 0.75
C THR A 172 -4.13 -9.23 1.99
N PHE A 173 -5.17 -8.42 1.80
CA PHE A 173 -5.79 -7.64 2.88
C PHE A 173 -7.16 -8.16 3.30
N LYS A 174 -7.80 -9.04 2.51
CA LYS A 174 -9.13 -9.59 2.79
C LYS A 174 -10.13 -8.47 3.06
N GLU A 175 -10.75 -8.47 4.23
CA GLU A 175 -11.75 -7.48 4.65
C GLU A 175 -11.13 -6.17 5.15
N LYS A 176 -9.79 -6.00 5.09
CA LYS A 176 -9.08 -4.81 5.57
C LYS A 176 -8.75 -3.79 4.47
N ALA A 177 -9.37 -3.92 3.30
CA ALA A 177 -9.25 -2.97 2.21
C ALA A 177 -10.59 -2.76 1.48
N ILE A 178 -10.74 -1.58 0.88
CA ILE A 178 -11.86 -1.19 0.02
C ILE A 178 -11.26 -0.79 -1.34
N VAL A 179 -11.75 -1.39 -2.43
CA VAL A 179 -11.30 -1.06 -3.80
C VAL A 179 -12.37 -0.28 -4.53
N ILE A 180 -11.97 0.84 -5.12
CA ILE A 180 -12.83 1.82 -5.79
C ILE A 180 -12.23 2.14 -7.17
N ALA A 181 -13.05 2.17 -8.21
CA ALA A 181 -12.62 2.68 -9.52
C ALA A 181 -12.56 4.21 -9.47
N ALA A 182 -11.38 4.78 -9.74
CA ALA A 182 -11.14 6.22 -9.71
C ALA A 182 -11.78 6.89 -10.93
N HIS A 183 -12.35 8.08 -10.72
CA HIS A 183 -12.85 9.04 -11.72
C HIS A 183 -13.21 8.42 -13.07
N VAL A 184 -14.15 7.46 -13.06
CA VAL A 184 -14.28 6.48 -14.14
C VAL A 184 -14.55 7.09 -15.52
N ASP A 185 -15.09 8.31 -15.53
CA ASP A 185 -15.46 9.12 -16.67
C ASP A 185 -14.41 10.17 -17.07
N ARG A 186 -13.15 9.99 -16.64
CA ARG A 186 -11.99 10.82 -16.99
C ARG A 186 -10.85 9.96 -17.54
N LYS A 187 -9.79 10.62 -18.01
CA LYS A 187 -8.55 9.97 -18.46
C LYS A 187 -8.04 9.03 -17.35
N LYS A 188 -7.62 7.82 -17.72
CA LYS A 188 -7.24 6.72 -16.82
C LYS A 188 -8.38 6.16 -15.96
N GLY A 189 -9.62 6.60 -16.15
CA GLY A 189 -10.82 5.98 -15.58
C GLY A 189 -11.27 4.75 -16.38
N VAL A 190 -11.82 3.74 -15.68
CA VAL A 190 -12.26 2.47 -16.26
C VAL A 190 -13.25 2.64 -17.42
N TRP A 191 -14.18 3.60 -17.33
CA TRP A 191 -15.24 3.75 -18.32
C TRP A 191 -14.79 4.48 -19.58
N GLU A 192 -14.01 5.55 -19.39
CA GLU A 192 -13.52 6.42 -20.46
C GLU A 192 -12.33 5.80 -21.21
N SER A 193 -11.41 5.14 -20.50
CA SER A 193 -10.12 4.73 -21.08
C SER A 193 -10.08 3.30 -21.59
N LEU A 194 -11.03 2.44 -21.17
CA LEU A 194 -11.13 1.08 -21.67
C LEU A 194 -12.25 0.94 -22.71
N ASP A 195 -11.94 0.21 -23.78
CA ASP A 195 -12.90 -0.13 -24.81
C ASP A 195 -14.11 -0.90 -24.24
N LYS A 196 -15.24 -0.78 -24.93
CA LYS A 196 -16.48 -1.53 -24.66
C LYS A 196 -16.26 -3.02 -24.94
N SER A 197 -15.61 -3.69 -23.99
CA SER A 197 -15.09 -5.05 -24.12
C SER A 197 -15.54 -5.93 -22.96
N ILE A 198 -15.39 -7.26 -23.14
CA ILE A 198 -15.58 -8.26 -22.08
C ILE A 198 -14.65 -7.97 -20.90
N TYR A 199 -13.45 -7.43 -21.16
CA TYR A 199 -12.50 -7.05 -20.12
C TYR A 199 -13.06 -5.98 -19.17
N ARG A 200 -13.60 -4.89 -19.74
CA ARG A 200 -14.27 -3.84 -18.97
C ARG A 200 -15.49 -4.36 -18.21
N ALA A 201 -16.28 -5.24 -18.84
CA ALA A 201 -17.40 -5.90 -18.17
C ALA A 201 -16.95 -6.75 -16.97
N ASN A 202 -15.85 -7.49 -17.11
CA ASN A 202 -15.27 -8.31 -16.02
C ASN A 202 -14.76 -7.45 -14.86
N ILE A 203 -14.18 -6.28 -15.14
CA ILE A 203 -13.79 -5.32 -14.09
C ILE A 203 -15.03 -4.82 -13.35
N LEU A 204 -15.99 -4.28 -14.09
CA LEU A 204 -17.17 -3.64 -13.49
C LEU A 204 -18.07 -4.63 -12.76
N LYS A 205 -18.09 -5.91 -13.15
CA LYS A 205 -18.89 -6.93 -12.45
C LYS A 205 -18.16 -7.64 -11.30
N SER A 206 -16.86 -7.41 -11.13
CA SER A 206 -16.03 -8.06 -10.12
C SER A 206 -16.53 -7.77 -8.71
N GLN A 207 -16.68 -8.81 -7.88
CA GLN A 207 -17.09 -8.65 -6.48
C GLN A 207 -16.06 -7.91 -5.61
N ASN A 208 -14.80 -7.91 -6.05
CA ASN A 208 -13.72 -7.20 -5.36
C ASN A 208 -13.77 -5.68 -5.60
N LEU A 209 -14.56 -5.20 -6.58
CA LEU A 209 -14.82 -3.77 -6.79
C LEU A 209 -16.01 -3.33 -5.95
N MET A 210 -15.81 -2.43 -4.99
CA MET A 210 -16.83 -2.01 -4.04
C MET A 210 -17.46 -0.65 -4.39
N GLY A 211 -16.72 0.23 -5.08
CA GLY A 211 -17.20 1.56 -5.42
C GLY A 211 -16.70 2.09 -6.76
N ILE A 212 -17.39 3.10 -7.26
CA ILE A 212 -17.10 3.85 -8.47
C ILE A 212 -17.22 5.34 -8.14
N THR A 213 -16.17 6.08 -8.45
CA THR A 213 -16.19 7.54 -8.36
C THR A 213 -16.41 8.16 -9.74
N TYR A 214 -17.27 9.17 -9.82
CA TYR A 214 -17.64 9.82 -11.08
C TYR A 214 -17.59 11.35 -10.98
N ASN A 215 -17.35 12.01 -12.09
CA ASN A 215 -17.35 13.48 -12.17
C ASN A 215 -18.68 14.03 -12.72
N THR A 216 -19.30 13.30 -13.65
CA THR A 216 -20.51 13.74 -14.37
C THR A 216 -21.72 12.86 -14.07
N HIS A 217 -22.83 13.50 -13.68
CA HIS A 217 -24.06 12.79 -13.31
C HIS A 217 -24.67 12.01 -14.48
N SER A 218 -24.58 12.52 -15.71
CA SER A 218 -25.03 11.80 -16.90
C SER A 218 -24.30 10.47 -17.08
N THR A 219 -22.99 10.44 -16.81
CA THR A 219 -22.18 9.23 -16.96
C THR A 219 -22.48 8.23 -15.85
N LYS A 220 -22.73 8.69 -14.62
CA LYS A 220 -23.23 7.84 -13.53
C LYS A 220 -24.47 7.06 -13.97
N GLU A 221 -25.48 7.73 -14.54
CA GLU A 221 -26.71 7.09 -14.98
C GLU A 221 -26.47 6.10 -16.13
N VAL A 222 -25.59 6.44 -17.07
CA VAL A 222 -25.20 5.51 -18.15
C VAL A 222 -24.54 4.25 -17.58
N ILE A 223 -23.57 4.39 -16.68
CA ILE A 223 -22.87 3.25 -16.08
C ILE A 223 -23.83 2.42 -15.20
N ARG A 224 -24.70 3.07 -14.42
CA ARG A 224 -25.76 2.38 -13.66
C ARG A 224 -26.64 1.53 -14.55
N ASN A 225 -27.13 2.08 -15.67
CA ASN A 225 -27.99 1.35 -16.60
C ASN A 225 -27.28 0.19 -17.29
N VAL A 226 -25.95 0.23 -17.41
CA VAL A 226 -25.18 -0.86 -18.04
C VAL A 226 -25.24 -2.14 -17.21
N PHE A 227 -25.37 -2.05 -15.88
CA PHE A 227 -25.51 -3.21 -15.00
C PHE A 227 -26.81 -4.01 -15.25
N ASN A 228 -27.80 -3.44 -15.92
CA ASN A 228 -29.02 -4.15 -16.34
C ASN A 228 -28.75 -5.13 -17.50
N ASN A 229 -27.60 -5.01 -18.17
CA ASN A 229 -27.21 -5.93 -19.23
C ASN A 229 -26.58 -7.21 -18.65
N LYS A 230 -26.96 -8.36 -19.20
CA LYS A 230 -26.48 -9.69 -18.77
C LYS A 230 -24.95 -9.80 -18.68
N GLU A 231 -24.20 -9.10 -19.54
CA GLU A 231 -22.73 -9.15 -19.56
C GLU A 231 -22.06 -8.44 -18.38
N TYR A 232 -22.68 -7.37 -17.87
CA TYR A 232 -22.19 -6.52 -16.79
C TYR A 232 -22.87 -6.83 -15.46
N LYS A 233 -23.87 -7.71 -15.47
CA LYS A 233 -24.64 -8.09 -14.30
C LYS A 233 -23.72 -8.59 -13.18
N ARG A 234 -23.86 -7.96 -12.02
CA ARG A 234 -23.12 -8.29 -10.78
C ARG A 234 -23.90 -9.32 -9.99
N GLU A 235 -23.21 -10.11 -9.19
CA GLU A 235 -23.91 -10.95 -8.23
C GLU A 235 -24.57 -10.09 -7.14
N ALA A 236 -25.86 -10.32 -6.93
CA ALA A 236 -26.50 -10.42 -5.62
C ALA A 236 -25.84 -9.72 -4.42
N ALA A 237 -24.92 -10.42 -3.78
CA ALA A 237 -24.27 -10.01 -2.55
C ALA A 237 -23.19 -8.91 -2.76
N SER A 238 -23.09 -8.34 -3.96
CA SER A 238 -22.03 -7.42 -4.35
C SER A 238 -22.56 -6.16 -5.04
N PRO A 239 -23.36 -5.34 -4.32
CA PRO A 239 -23.76 -4.03 -4.83
C PRO A 239 -22.53 -3.14 -5.05
N ILE A 240 -22.70 -2.07 -5.83
CA ILE A 240 -21.61 -1.14 -6.15
C ILE A 240 -21.98 0.29 -5.78
N ALA A 241 -21.13 0.93 -4.99
CA ALA A 241 -21.32 2.31 -4.56
C ALA A 241 -21.01 3.29 -5.70
N PHE A 242 -21.84 4.33 -5.85
CA PHE A 242 -21.57 5.45 -6.74
C PHE A 242 -21.53 6.75 -5.95
N PHE A 243 -20.38 7.40 -5.91
CA PHE A 243 -20.19 8.67 -5.21
C PHE A 243 -19.16 9.54 -5.93
N GLN A 244 -18.91 10.75 -5.41
CA GLN A 244 -17.93 11.67 -6.00
C GLN A 244 -16.87 12.04 -4.96
N CYS A 245 -15.69 12.38 -5.46
CA CYS A 245 -14.53 12.80 -4.69
C CYS A 245 -13.92 14.04 -5.35
N SER A 246 -13.04 14.74 -4.65
CA SER A 246 -12.45 15.97 -5.17
C SER A 246 -11.31 15.72 -6.17
N ASP A 247 -10.61 14.59 -6.05
CA ASP A 247 -9.36 14.33 -6.80
C ASP A 247 -8.37 15.49 -6.60
N PHE A 248 -8.20 15.89 -5.33
CA PHE A 248 -7.58 17.16 -4.99
C PHE A 248 -6.07 17.16 -5.22
N HIS A 249 -5.58 18.10 -6.03
CA HIS A 249 -4.17 18.30 -6.38
C HIS A 249 -3.62 19.67 -6.00
N ASN A 250 -4.43 20.51 -5.33
CA ASN A 250 -4.09 21.88 -4.96
C ASN A 250 -3.84 22.82 -6.15
N ASN A 251 -4.38 22.51 -7.33
CA ASN A 251 -4.32 23.37 -8.50
C ASN A 251 -5.20 24.63 -8.32
N GLU A 252 -5.02 25.61 -9.21
CA GLU A 252 -5.86 26.80 -9.20
C GLU A 252 -7.33 26.42 -9.42
N GLY A 253 -8.19 26.75 -8.45
CA GLY A 253 -9.61 26.42 -8.49
C GLY A 253 -9.98 25.11 -7.79
N ASP A 254 -9.01 24.25 -7.47
CA ASP A 254 -9.25 23.03 -6.70
C ASP A 254 -9.76 23.35 -5.31
N ARG A 255 -10.75 22.57 -4.86
CA ARG A 255 -11.30 22.67 -3.50
C ARG A 255 -11.44 21.27 -2.93
N ILE A 256 -10.67 20.99 -1.89
CA ILE A 256 -10.77 19.73 -1.17
C ILE A 256 -12.20 19.52 -0.64
N GLY A 257 -12.69 18.28 -0.72
CA GLY A 257 -14.07 17.93 -0.41
C GLY A 257 -15.11 18.53 -1.36
N THR A 258 -14.73 18.96 -2.57
CA THR A 258 -15.67 19.47 -3.58
C THR A 258 -15.46 18.78 -4.93
N PRO A 259 -16.21 17.70 -5.22
CA PRO A 259 -17.26 17.09 -4.40
C PRO A 259 -16.72 16.17 -3.30
N ARG A 260 -17.59 15.74 -2.39
CA ARG A 260 -17.32 14.78 -1.31
C ARG A 260 -18.46 13.77 -1.20
N ALA A 261 -18.20 12.65 -0.56
CA ALA A 261 -19.20 11.64 -0.26
C ALA A 261 -19.72 11.77 1.17
N TYR A 262 -20.92 11.26 1.41
CA TYR A 262 -21.56 11.25 2.71
C TYR A 262 -21.94 9.83 3.11
N PHE A 263 -21.58 9.45 4.32
CA PHE A 263 -21.71 8.10 4.84
C PHE A 263 -22.57 8.09 6.10
N LYS A 264 -23.68 7.35 6.07
CA LYS A 264 -24.56 7.13 7.23
C LYS A 264 -24.10 5.89 8.00
N ILE A 265 -23.21 6.07 8.98
CA ILE A 265 -22.54 4.98 9.71
C ILE A 265 -22.45 5.27 11.23
N ASN A 266 -22.13 4.26 12.03
CA ASN A 266 -22.08 4.40 13.50
C ASN A 266 -20.87 5.22 13.97
N SER A 267 -19.70 4.98 13.37
CA SER A 267 -18.45 5.65 13.69
C SER A 267 -17.51 5.73 12.48
N LEU A 268 -16.48 6.58 12.55
CA LEU A 268 -15.40 6.68 11.55
C LEU A 268 -14.30 5.64 11.78
N GLU A 269 -14.69 4.40 12.03
CA GLU A 269 -13.79 3.25 12.04
C GLU A 269 -13.90 2.52 10.69
N PHE A 270 -12.80 1.95 10.21
CA PHE A 270 -12.76 1.31 8.89
C PHE A 270 -13.85 0.25 8.67
N ASN A 271 -14.18 -0.56 9.68
CA ASN A 271 -15.21 -1.60 9.54
C ASN A 271 -16.60 -1.02 9.31
N ASP A 272 -16.95 0.06 10.02
CA ASP A 272 -18.23 0.76 9.83
C ASP A 272 -18.26 1.41 8.45
N LEU A 273 -17.16 2.04 8.03
CA LEU A 273 -17.01 2.61 6.69
C LEU A 273 -17.20 1.56 5.60
N ARG A 274 -16.50 0.42 5.72
CA ARG A 274 -16.59 -0.71 4.79
C ARG A 274 -17.98 -1.30 4.74
N SER A 275 -18.67 -1.38 5.87
CA SER A 275 -20.03 -1.92 5.93
C SER A 275 -21.03 -1.15 5.05
N ALA A 276 -20.84 0.17 4.92
CA ALA A 276 -21.70 1.02 4.09
C ALA A 276 -21.67 0.64 2.60
N PHE A 277 -20.56 0.09 2.11
CA PHE A 277 -20.43 -0.32 0.71
C PHE A 277 -21.26 -1.56 0.36
N PHE A 278 -21.69 -2.35 1.36
CA PHE A 278 -22.66 -3.43 1.15
C PHE A 278 -24.12 -2.90 1.09
N ASN A 279 -24.33 -1.62 1.36
CA ASN A 279 -25.62 -0.94 1.22
C ASN A 279 -25.44 0.52 0.76
N PRO A 280 -24.96 0.73 -0.47
CA PRO A 280 -24.64 2.07 -0.91
C PRO A 280 -25.89 2.96 -1.05
N ASP A 281 -27.04 2.41 -1.45
CA ASP A 281 -28.24 3.23 -1.73
C ASP A 281 -28.83 3.92 -0.47
N GLU A 282 -28.67 3.33 0.72
CA GLU A 282 -29.14 3.94 1.97
C GLU A 282 -28.01 4.61 2.77
N TYR A 283 -26.76 4.14 2.63
CA TYR A 283 -25.64 4.59 3.47
C TYR A 283 -24.63 5.47 2.77
N ILE A 284 -24.65 5.59 1.44
CA ILE A 284 -23.67 6.39 0.68
C ILE A 284 -24.41 7.34 -0.25
N SER A 285 -24.06 8.63 -0.20
CA SER A 285 -24.63 9.60 -1.14
C SER A 285 -23.61 10.63 -1.63
N SER A 286 -23.85 11.12 -2.84
CA SER A 286 -23.23 12.33 -3.39
C SER A 286 -24.24 13.01 -4.31
N PRO A 287 -24.74 14.23 -4.01
CA PRO A 287 -24.40 15.10 -2.87
C PRO A 287 -24.90 14.54 -1.51
N ALA A 288 -24.81 15.34 -0.43
CA ALA A 288 -25.31 14.98 0.90
C ALA A 288 -26.71 14.36 0.83
N PRO A 289 -27.07 13.44 1.76
CA PRO A 289 -28.43 12.95 1.80
C PRO A 289 -29.31 14.18 1.97
N MET A 290 -30.06 14.52 0.92
CA MET A 290 -31.17 15.43 1.09
C MET A 290 -32.11 14.75 2.10
N GLN A 291 -32.92 15.56 2.77
CA GLN A 291 -33.89 15.16 3.81
C GLN A 291 -34.47 13.75 3.56
N THR A 292 -34.78 12.97 4.60
CA THR A 292 -35.40 11.61 4.57
C THR A 292 -36.24 11.29 3.31
N MET A 293 -37.05 12.24 2.85
CA MET A 293 -37.82 12.18 1.61
C MET A 293 -37.02 11.93 0.31
N SER A 294 -35.77 12.36 0.16
CA SER A 294 -34.96 12.08 -1.04
C SER A 294 -34.41 10.66 -1.05
N ILE A 295 -34.04 10.11 0.12
CA ILE A 295 -33.63 8.70 0.25
C ILE A 295 -34.83 7.83 -0.11
N ILE A 296 -35.99 8.13 0.46
CA ILE A 296 -37.26 7.47 0.12
C ILE A 296 -37.55 7.58 -1.37
N LYS A 297 -37.36 8.76 -1.97
CA LYS A 297 -37.57 8.97 -3.41
C LYS A 297 -36.62 8.11 -4.26
N GLN A 298 -35.33 8.05 -3.92
CA GLN A 298 -34.36 7.20 -4.62
C GLN A 298 -34.70 5.71 -4.50
N LEU A 299 -35.07 5.26 -3.29
CA LEU A 299 -35.49 3.87 -3.07
C LEU A 299 -36.75 3.53 -3.88
N ILE A 300 -37.72 4.45 -3.98
CA ILE A 300 -38.93 4.29 -4.79
C ILE A 300 -38.62 4.30 -6.30
N GLU A 301 -37.70 5.16 -6.74
CA GLU A 301 -37.28 5.27 -8.13
C GLU A 301 -36.50 4.04 -8.61
N ASN A 302 -35.70 3.41 -7.75
CA ASN A 302 -34.99 2.17 -8.08
C ASN A 302 -35.98 1.05 -8.49
N GLU A 303 -35.82 0.55 -9.72
CA GLU A 303 -36.72 -0.44 -10.32
C GLU A 303 -36.58 -1.86 -9.78
N GLU A 304 -35.50 -2.13 -9.04
CA GLU A 304 -35.28 -3.41 -8.38
C GLU A 304 -36.04 -3.53 -7.05
N ASN A 305 -36.53 -2.41 -6.49
CA ASN A 305 -37.24 -2.40 -5.22
C ASN A 305 -38.74 -2.69 -5.39
N ILE A 306 -39.25 -3.60 -4.56
CA ILE A 306 -40.66 -3.98 -4.49
C ILE A 306 -41.40 -2.99 -3.59
N LEU A 307 -42.55 -2.48 -4.04
CA LEU A 307 -43.33 -1.48 -3.32
C LEU A 307 -44.61 -2.09 -2.77
N ILE A 308 -44.83 -1.98 -1.47
CA ILE A 308 -46.00 -2.49 -0.77
C ILE A 308 -46.61 -1.36 0.08
N ASN A 309 -47.94 -1.25 0.10
CA ASN A 309 -48.64 -0.17 0.79
C ASN A 309 -48.90 -0.42 2.30
N SER A 310 -48.99 -1.66 2.73
CA SER A 310 -49.25 -2.07 4.13
C SER A 310 -48.61 -3.43 4.44
N PHE A 311 -48.41 -3.78 5.72
CA PHE A 311 -47.91 -5.11 6.11
C PHE A 311 -48.95 -5.99 6.82
N LYS A 312 -49.91 -5.40 7.55
CA LYS A 312 -50.82 -6.14 8.45
C LYS A 312 -51.69 -7.18 7.73
N ASP A 313 -52.10 -6.91 6.50
CA ASP A 313 -52.94 -7.76 5.65
C ASP A 313 -52.17 -8.39 4.47
N LYS A 314 -50.86 -8.16 4.40
CA LYS A 314 -50.01 -8.49 3.24
C LYS A 314 -48.79 -9.35 3.58
N ILE A 315 -48.82 -10.05 4.70
CA ILE A 315 -47.72 -10.94 5.12
C ILE A 315 -47.38 -11.98 4.05
N ASP A 316 -48.39 -12.56 3.39
CA ASP A 316 -48.20 -13.52 2.29
C ASP A 316 -47.48 -12.88 1.08
N GLU A 317 -47.90 -11.67 0.67
CA GLU A 317 -47.24 -10.90 -0.41
C GLU A 317 -45.79 -10.53 -0.06
N ILE A 318 -45.54 -10.14 1.19
CA ILE A 318 -44.19 -9.83 1.69
C ILE A 318 -43.32 -11.10 1.68
N CYS A 319 -43.80 -12.23 2.18
CA CYS A 319 -43.03 -13.47 2.21
C CYS A 319 -42.73 -14.00 0.81
N LYS A 320 -43.68 -13.89 -0.13
CA LYS A 320 -43.44 -14.19 -1.56
C LYS A 320 -42.38 -13.29 -2.16
N SER A 321 -42.40 -12.01 -1.82
CA SER A 321 -41.39 -11.03 -2.23
C SER A 321 -40.01 -11.33 -1.64
N VAL A 322 -39.94 -11.73 -0.37
CA VAL A 322 -38.69 -12.17 0.27
C VAL A 322 -38.16 -13.45 -0.38
N CYS A 323 -39.01 -14.44 -0.62
CA CYS A 323 -38.64 -15.66 -1.34
C CYS A 323 -38.11 -15.33 -2.74
N ALA A 324 -38.82 -14.46 -3.47
CA ALA A 324 -38.42 -14.01 -4.80
C ALA A 324 -37.07 -13.31 -4.82
N LEU A 325 -36.81 -12.40 -3.86
CA LEU A 325 -35.54 -11.69 -3.75
C LEU A 325 -34.41 -12.59 -3.23
N SER A 326 -34.70 -13.55 -2.35
CA SER A 326 -33.73 -14.54 -1.87
C SER A 326 -33.29 -15.51 -2.97
N ASN A 327 -34.20 -15.85 -3.90
CA ASN A 327 -33.90 -16.55 -5.15
C ASN A 327 -33.27 -15.66 -6.23
N GLY A 328 -33.34 -14.35 -6.02
CA GLY A 328 -32.76 -13.33 -6.87
C GLY A 328 -31.41 -12.88 -6.34
N GLU A 329 -31.12 -11.61 -6.56
CA GLU A 329 -29.82 -11.03 -6.28
C GLU A 329 -29.78 -10.32 -4.93
N TYR A 330 -30.51 -9.24 -4.81
CA TYR A 330 -30.74 -8.51 -3.58
C TYR A 330 -31.83 -7.50 -3.91
N GLY A 331 -32.52 -7.00 -2.89
CA GLY A 331 -33.45 -5.90 -3.12
C GLY A 331 -34.14 -5.48 -1.85
N ASN A 332 -34.83 -4.35 -1.94
CA ASN A 332 -35.61 -3.82 -0.84
C ASN A 332 -37.10 -3.98 -1.12
N ILE A 333 -37.84 -4.31 -0.08
CA ILE A 333 -39.29 -4.25 -0.03
C ILE A 333 -39.63 -3.01 0.79
N LEU A 334 -40.14 -1.97 0.12
CA LEU A 334 -40.55 -0.72 0.77
C LEU A 334 -42.03 -0.82 1.15
N ILE A 335 -42.31 -0.84 2.45
CA ILE A 335 -43.66 -0.94 3.00
C ILE A 335 -44.12 0.46 3.45
N GLY A 336 -45.30 0.87 2.99
CA GLY A 336 -45.83 2.23 3.17
C GLY A 336 -45.70 3.09 1.91
N VAL A 337 -45.61 2.48 0.74
CA VAL A 337 -45.62 3.17 -0.56
C VAL A 337 -46.88 2.79 -1.33
N ASP A 338 -47.64 3.78 -1.82
CA ASP A 338 -48.84 3.52 -2.60
C ASP A 338 -48.52 3.11 -4.05
N LYS A 339 -49.56 2.66 -4.78
CA LYS A 339 -49.45 2.27 -6.20
C LYS A 339 -49.05 3.41 -7.15
N TYR A 340 -49.11 4.66 -6.67
CA TYR A 340 -48.72 5.86 -7.40
C TYR A 340 -47.30 6.32 -7.03
N LYS A 341 -46.53 5.48 -6.32
CA LYS A 341 -45.17 5.75 -5.87
C LYS A 341 -45.07 6.88 -4.83
N ASN A 342 -46.15 7.15 -4.08
CA ASN A 342 -46.11 8.10 -2.97
C ASN A 342 -45.79 7.38 -1.63
N PRO A 343 -44.87 7.91 -0.80
CA PRO A 343 -44.62 7.38 0.53
C PRO A 343 -45.72 7.85 1.50
N VAL A 344 -46.68 6.98 1.75
CA VAL A 344 -47.83 7.23 2.65
C VAL A 344 -47.53 6.81 4.10
N GLY A 345 -46.57 5.92 4.29
CA GLY A 345 -46.20 5.35 5.58
C GLY A 345 -47.22 4.36 6.13
N VAL A 346 -46.82 3.64 7.18
CA VAL A 346 -47.64 2.71 7.97
C VAL A 346 -47.54 3.05 9.45
N GLU A 347 -48.60 2.76 10.20
CA GLU A 347 -48.56 2.80 11.65
C GLU A 347 -47.96 1.48 12.16
N VAL A 348 -46.76 1.57 12.74
CA VAL A 348 -45.95 0.42 13.16
C VAL A 348 -45.29 0.71 14.50
N ASN A 349 -45.18 -0.31 15.36
CA ASN A 349 -44.39 -0.27 16.59
C ASN A 349 -43.33 -1.38 16.59
N LYS A 350 -42.46 -1.41 17.61
CA LYS A 350 -41.39 -2.43 17.71
C LYS A 350 -41.91 -3.87 17.73
N ALA A 351 -43.04 -4.15 18.38
CA ALA A 351 -43.61 -5.50 18.43
C ALA A 351 -44.14 -5.93 17.05
N ASP A 352 -44.71 -5.00 16.28
CA ASP A 352 -45.16 -5.26 14.91
C ASP A 352 -43.98 -5.62 13.99
N LEU A 353 -42.85 -4.91 14.10
CA LEU A 353 -41.62 -5.21 13.34
C LEU A 353 -41.04 -6.58 13.68
N GLU A 354 -40.96 -6.92 14.98
CA GLU A 354 -40.48 -8.24 15.42
C GLU A 354 -41.42 -9.36 14.96
N SER A 355 -42.74 -9.13 14.99
CA SER A 355 -43.72 -10.09 14.46
C SER A 355 -43.58 -10.28 12.95
N LEU A 356 -43.37 -9.20 12.19
CA LEU A 356 -43.15 -9.27 10.75
C LEU A 356 -41.86 -10.05 10.43
N LYS A 357 -40.78 -9.77 11.15
CA LYS A 357 -39.50 -10.47 11.04
C LYS A 357 -39.62 -11.97 11.34
N ALA A 358 -40.33 -12.31 12.42
CA ALA A 358 -40.60 -13.71 12.78
C ALA A 358 -41.38 -14.45 11.68
N SER A 359 -42.46 -13.86 11.16
CA SER A 359 -43.26 -14.45 10.09
C SER A 359 -42.44 -14.72 8.83
N VAL A 360 -41.58 -13.78 8.42
CA VAL A 360 -40.73 -13.96 7.24
C VAL A 360 -39.72 -15.09 7.45
N ILE A 361 -39.09 -15.16 8.63
CA ILE A 361 -38.10 -16.20 8.96
C ILE A 361 -38.74 -17.59 9.07
N GLU A 362 -39.97 -17.67 9.55
CA GLU A 362 -40.69 -18.95 9.71
C GLU A 362 -41.22 -19.49 8.37
N LEU A 363 -41.70 -18.62 7.49
CA LEU A 363 -42.43 -19.03 6.28
C LEU A 363 -41.56 -19.15 5.01
N VAL A 364 -40.38 -18.53 4.99
CA VAL A 364 -39.44 -18.64 3.87
C VAL A 364 -38.30 -19.57 4.25
N ASN A 365 -38.09 -20.63 3.46
CA ASN A 365 -37.07 -21.64 3.71
C ASN A 365 -36.22 -21.90 2.46
N PRO A 366 -34.88 -21.94 2.53
CA PRO A 366 -34.02 -21.75 3.71
C PRO A 366 -34.19 -20.39 4.38
N LYS A 367 -33.72 -20.25 5.62
CA LYS A 367 -33.87 -19.00 6.38
C LYS A 367 -33.30 -17.82 5.57
N PRO A 368 -34.10 -16.79 5.24
CA PRO A 368 -33.65 -15.67 4.43
C PRO A 368 -32.75 -14.74 5.25
N ASN A 369 -31.82 -14.07 4.58
CA ASN A 369 -30.98 -13.04 5.17
C ASN A 369 -31.64 -11.67 4.96
N ILE A 370 -32.20 -11.10 6.04
CA ILE A 370 -33.03 -9.90 6.00
C ILE A 370 -32.63 -8.86 7.05
N GLU A 371 -32.78 -7.59 6.69
CA GLU A 371 -32.57 -6.43 7.57
C GLU A 371 -33.73 -5.45 7.47
N PHE A 372 -34.06 -4.75 8.56
CA PHE A 372 -35.14 -3.76 8.61
C PHE A 372 -34.57 -2.38 8.92
N GLU A 373 -34.99 -1.37 8.18
CA GLU A 373 -34.77 0.05 8.50
C GLU A 373 -36.11 0.79 8.45
N THR A 374 -36.32 1.78 9.32
CA THR A 374 -37.53 2.62 9.29
C THR A 374 -37.20 4.08 9.04
N TYR A 375 -38.06 4.73 8.26
CA TYR A 375 -37.97 6.15 7.94
C TYR A 375 -39.20 6.87 8.48
N ASN A 376 -38.99 7.83 9.38
CA ASN A 376 -40.07 8.61 9.98
C ASN A 376 -40.70 9.58 8.96
N LEU A 377 -42.03 9.51 8.80
CA LEU A 377 -42.86 10.37 7.95
C LEU A 377 -43.85 11.20 8.82
N GLY A 378 -43.42 11.58 10.03
CA GLY A 378 -44.26 12.24 11.03
C GLY A 378 -44.99 11.23 11.91
N LYS A 379 -46.31 11.07 11.68
CA LYS A 379 -47.15 10.12 12.45
C LYS A 379 -46.97 8.66 12.01
N TYR A 380 -46.48 8.45 10.79
CA TYR A 380 -46.32 7.13 10.16
C TYR A 380 -44.84 6.85 9.89
N GLU A 381 -44.48 5.59 9.72
CA GLU A 381 -43.14 5.18 9.31
C GLU A 381 -43.18 4.44 7.97
N LEU A 382 -42.15 4.59 7.15
CA LEU A 382 -41.92 3.74 5.99
C LEU A 382 -40.89 2.68 6.38
N ILE A 383 -41.20 1.41 6.13
CA ILE A 383 -40.32 0.29 6.49
C ILE A 383 -39.57 -0.14 5.22
N SER A 384 -38.24 -0.15 5.25
CA SER A 384 -37.40 -0.80 4.25
C SER A 384 -37.01 -2.18 4.77
N LEU A 385 -37.53 -3.23 4.14
CA LEU A 385 -37.14 -4.61 4.39
C LEU A 385 -36.15 -5.03 3.30
N ARG A 386 -34.88 -5.11 3.66
CA ARG A 386 -33.80 -5.58 2.80
C ARG A 386 -33.78 -7.10 2.79
N VAL A 387 -33.61 -7.66 1.59
CA VAL A 387 -33.44 -9.09 1.37
C VAL A 387 -32.15 -9.29 0.59
N ASN A 388 -31.18 -9.96 1.20
CA ASN A 388 -29.95 -10.36 0.53
C ASN A 388 -30.22 -11.65 -0.25
N GLY A 389 -29.67 -11.76 -1.46
CA GLY A 389 -29.71 -13.00 -2.23
C GLY A 389 -29.09 -14.13 -1.43
N GLY A 390 -29.78 -15.25 -1.43
CA GLY A 390 -29.42 -16.35 -0.55
C GLY A 390 -28.28 -17.20 -1.09
N GLU A 391 -27.43 -17.67 -0.17
CA GLU A 391 -26.29 -18.55 -0.46
C GLU A 391 -26.74 -19.94 -0.96
N GLU A 392 -27.96 -20.32 -0.61
CA GLU A 392 -28.55 -21.60 -1.00
C GLU A 392 -29.01 -21.59 -2.45
N SER A 393 -29.17 -22.79 -3.03
CA SER A 393 -29.53 -22.91 -4.45
C SER A 393 -30.90 -22.29 -4.75
N LEU A 394 -31.89 -22.53 -3.88
CA LEU A 394 -33.27 -22.06 -4.01
C LEU A 394 -33.91 -21.86 -2.62
N TYR A 395 -34.82 -20.90 -2.57
CA TYR A 395 -35.69 -20.51 -1.47
C TYR A 395 -37.14 -20.76 -1.88
N TRP A 396 -37.94 -21.09 -0.87
CA TRP A 396 -39.30 -21.54 -1.03
C TRP A 396 -40.19 -20.83 -0.02
N TYR A 397 -41.41 -20.54 -0.44
CA TYR A 397 -42.49 -20.09 0.42
C TYR A 397 -43.66 -21.04 0.21
N ASN A 398 -44.07 -21.77 1.27
CA ASN A 398 -45.13 -22.78 1.20
C ASN A 398 -45.00 -23.74 0.00
N ASP A 399 -43.83 -24.37 -0.15
CA ASP A 399 -43.49 -25.31 -1.25
C ASP A 399 -43.52 -24.70 -2.66
N GLU A 400 -43.59 -23.38 -2.78
CA GLU A 400 -43.58 -22.66 -4.05
C GLU A 400 -42.35 -21.75 -4.15
N CYS A 401 -41.71 -21.77 -5.32
CA CYS A 401 -40.59 -20.90 -5.65
C CYS A 401 -41.11 -19.65 -6.36
N TYR A 402 -40.54 -18.50 -6.02
CA TYR A 402 -40.88 -17.21 -6.62
C TYR A 402 -39.62 -16.55 -7.19
N PHE A 403 -39.77 -15.73 -8.22
CA PHE A 403 -38.75 -14.83 -8.77
C PHE A 403 -39.36 -13.44 -8.98
N VAL A 404 -38.51 -12.41 -9.00
CA VAL A 404 -38.95 -11.03 -9.26
C VAL A 404 -39.05 -10.79 -10.76
N GLU A 405 -40.19 -10.27 -11.21
CA GLU A 405 -40.41 -9.79 -12.58
C GLU A 405 -41.17 -8.45 -12.50
N ASN A 406 -40.57 -7.37 -13.02
CA ASN A 406 -41.18 -6.02 -13.03
C ASN A 406 -41.70 -5.55 -11.65
N ARG A 407 -40.87 -5.61 -10.61
CA ARG A 407 -41.21 -5.27 -9.19
C ARG A 407 -42.26 -6.16 -8.54
N VAL A 408 -42.63 -7.30 -9.11
CA VAL A 408 -43.63 -8.22 -8.54
C VAL A 408 -43.04 -9.61 -8.36
N SER A 409 -43.34 -10.23 -7.22
CA SER A 409 -43.04 -11.65 -7.00
C SER A 409 -43.97 -12.52 -7.85
N LYS A 410 -43.41 -13.24 -8.80
CA LYS A 410 -44.14 -14.18 -9.65
C LYS A 410 -43.70 -15.60 -9.35
N ARG A 411 -44.66 -16.53 -9.31
CA ARG A 411 -44.37 -17.95 -9.13
C ARG A 411 -43.52 -18.45 -10.30
N ALA A 412 -42.44 -19.15 -9.95
CA ALA A 412 -41.48 -19.71 -10.90
C ALA A 412 -42.08 -20.88 -11.69
N HIS A 413 -41.81 -20.95 -12.99
CA HIS A 413 -42.05 -22.16 -13.77
C HIS A 413 -40.88 -23.14 -13.59
N PRO A 414 -41.07 -24.47 -13.68
CA PRO A 414 -39.97 -25.44 -13.57
C PRO A 414 -38.75 -25.16 -14.47
N SER A 415 -38.97 -24.56 -15.65
CA SER A 415 -37.87 -24.12 -16.54
C SER A 415 -37.05 -22.98 -15.97
N ASP A 416 -37.67 -22.04 -15.24
CA ASP A 416 -36.98 -20.92 -14.60
C ASP A 416 -36.10 -21.42 -13.45
N ILE A 417 -36.65 -22.36 -12.66
CA ILE A 417 -35.94 -23.04 -11.58
C ILE A 417 -34.71 -23.78 -12.13
N LEU A 418 -34.89 -24.57 -13.20
CA LEU A 418 -33.81 -25.34 -13.80
C LEU A 418 -32.70 -24.43 -14.35
N ARG A 419 -33.06 -23.35 -15.05
CA ARG A 419 -32.10 -22.36 -15.56
C ARG A 419 -31.32 -21.71 -14.42
N HIS A 420 -32.02 -21.28 -13.36
CA HIS A 420 -31.38 -20.63 -12.20
C HIS A 420 -30.35 -21.55 -11.52
N VAL A 421 -30.72 -22.81 -11.29
CA VAL A 421 -29.81 -23.80 -10.69
C VAL A 421 -28.60 -24.06 -11.60
N GLN A 422 -28.81 -24.16 -12.92
CA GLN A 422 -27.71 -24.33 -13.88
C GLN A 422 -26.73 -23.16 -13.87
N ASP A 423 -27.24 -21.92 -13.87
CA ASP A 423 -26.42 -20.71 -13.82
C ASP A 423 -25.59 -20.65 -12.53
N LYS A 424 -26.20 -20.93 -11.35
CA LYS A 424 -25.48 -21.00 -10.07
C LYS A 424 -24.41 -22.09 -10.07
N MET A 425 -24.68 -23.27 -10.64
CA MET A 425 -23.69 -24.35 -10.75
C MET A 425 -22.52 -23.97 -11.67
N ALA A 426 -22.79 -23.31 -12.80
CA ALA A 426 -21.76 -22.87 -13.73
C ALA A 426 -20.83 -21.83 -13.10
N ASN A 427 -21.37 -20.87 -12.35
CA ASN A 427 -20.58 -19.87 -11.62
C ASN A 427 -19.67 -20.54 -10.58
N LYS A 428 -20.24 -21.43 -9.75
CA LYS A 428 -19.47 -22.19 -8.75
C LYS A 428 -18.33 -23.01 -9.39
N TYR A 429 -18.56 -23.57 -10.58
CA TYR A 429 -17.53 -24.29 -11.32
C TYR A 429 -16.41 -23.35 -11.82
N ASN A 430 -16.74 -22.14 -12.28
CA ASN A 430 -15.75 -21.14 -12.70
C ASN A 430 -14.87 -20.68 -11.52
N ASP A 431 -15.43 -20.54 -10.32
CA ASP A 431 -14.66 -20.21 -9.12
C ASP A 431 -13.65 -21.32 -8.80
N ILE A 432 -14.08 -22.58 -8.87
CA ILE A 432 -13.21 -23.74 -8.69
C ILE A 432 -12.09 -23.74 -9.73
N LEU A 433 -12.39 -23.47 -11.01
CA LEU A 433 -11.39 -23.36 -12.07
C LEU A 433 -10.36 -22.25 -11.80
N THR A 434 -10.82 -21.10 -11.29
CA THR A 434 -9.96 -19.95 -10.97
C THR A 434 -9.01 -20.28 -9.81
N VAL A 435 -9.54 -20.87 -8.73
CA VAL A 435 -8.74 -21.35 -7.60
C VAL A 435 -7.72 -22.40 -8.06
N ASN A 436 -8.12 -23.32 -8.93
CA ASN A 436 -7.23 -24.36 -9.44
C ASN A 436 -6.14 -23.81 -10.35
N LYS A 437 -6.42 -22.81 -11.20
CA LYS A 437 -5.39 -22.11 -11.99
C LYS A 437 -4.35 -21.43 -11.09
N ASN A 438 -4.79 -20.76 -10.02
CA ASN A 438 -3.88 -20.11 -9.08
C ASN A 438 -3.02 -21.13 -8.30
N LYS A 439 -3.60 -22.28 -7.92
CA LYS A 439 -2.85 -23.39 -7.33
C LYS A 439 -1.83 -23.98 -8.30
N LEU A 440 -2.23 -24.20 -9.57
CA LEU A 440 -1.34 -24.72 -10.61
C LEU A 440 -0.18 -23.77 -10.90
N LYS A 441 -0.40 -22.46 -10.90
CA LYS A 441 0.66 -21.45 -11.01
C LYS A 441 1.65 -21.56 -9.85
N LYS A 442 1.16 -21.58 -8.60
CA LYS A 442 2.03 -21.76 -7.40
C LYS A 442 2.80 -23.09 -7.42
N ILE A 443 2.17 -24.17 -7.88
CA ILE A 443 2.83 -25.48 -8.02
C ILE A 443 3.88 -25.42 -9.13
N SER A 444 3.62 -24.74 -10.24
CA SER A 444 4.60 -24.52 -11.31
C SER A 444 5.81 -23.73 -10.81
N ASP A 445 5.58 -22.68 -10.03
CA ASP A 445 6.63 -21.86 -9.42
C ASP A 445 7.46 -22.68 -8.42
N LEU A 446 6.81 -23.56 -7.64
CA LEU A 446 7.48 -24.52 -6.74
C LEU A 446 8.24 -25.62 -7.49
N LEU A 447 7.73 -26.09 -8.63
CA LEU A 447 8.36 -27.13 -9.46
C LEU A 447 9.62 -26.60 -10.16
N LEU A 448 9.64 -25.32 -10.56
CA LEU A 448 10.85 -24.66 -11.05
C LEU A 448 11.97 -24.65 -10.01
N VAL A 449 11.64 -24.56 -8.73
CA VAL A 449 12.60 -24.69 -7.61
C VAL A 449 13.01 -26.15 -7.36
N TYR A 450 12.12 -27.11 -7.64
CA TYR A 450 12.33 -28.54 -7.34
C TYR A 450 13.13 -29.30 -8.41
N ASN A 451 13.06 -28.88 -9.68
CA ASN A 451 13.66 -29.63 -10.79
C ASN A 451 15.20 -29.67 -10.77
N ASP A 452 15.83 -28.88 -9.89
CA ASP A 452 17.28 -28.67 -9.89
C ASP A 452 18.00 -29.23 -8.66
N GLY A 453 17.37 -30.13 -7.88
CA GLY A 453 17.88 -30.56 -6.59
C GLY A 453 19.32 -31.12 -6.62
N VAL A 454 19.72 -31.82 -7.68
CA VAL A 454 21.07 -32.39 -7.80
C VAL A 454 22.13 -31.30 -8.00
N GLU A 455 21.89 -30.38 -8.93
CA GLU A 455 22.82 -29.27 -9.24
C GLU A 455 22.90 -28.27 -8.09
N VAL A 456 21.80 -27.97 -7.42
CA VAL A 456 21.79 -27.11 -6.22
C VAL A 456 22.60 -27.74 -5.09
N ILE A 457 22.45 -29.06 -4.87
CA ILE A 457 23.25 -29.78 -3.89
C ILE A 457 24.73 -29.80 -4.29
N GLN A 458 25.04 -29.98 -5.58
CA GLN A 458 26.43 -29.92 -6.08
C GLN A 458 27.04 -28.53 -5.86
N TYR A 459 26.29 -27.47 -6.18
CA TYR A 459 26.71 -26.09 -5.92
C TYR A 459 26.98 -25.86 -4.43
N ILE A 460 26.02 -26.21 -3.56
CA ILE A 460 26.18 -26.08 -2.10
C ILE A 460 27.41 -26.86 -1.63
N ASN A 461 27.57 -28.11 -2.03
CA ASN A 461 28.72 -28.94 -1.65
C ASN A 461 30.05 -28.33 -2.13
N ASN A 462 30.11 -27.83 -3.36
CA ASN A 462 31.30 -27.18 -3.90
C ASN A 462 31.61 -25.86 -3.17
N PHE A 463 30.59 -25.02 -2.95
CA PHE A 463 30.72 -23.77 -2.21
C PHE A 463 31.23 -24.04 -0.78
N GLU A 464 30.65 -25.03 -0.10
CA GLU A 464 31.03 -25.40 1.26
C GLU A 464 32.40 -26.06 1.35
N LYS A 465 32.86 -26.74 0.30
CA LYS A 465 34.19 -27.34 0.22
C LYS A 465 35.31 -26.30 0.28
N TYR A 466 35.10 -25.12 -0.32
CA TYR A 466 36.12 -24.06 -0.41
C TYR A 466 35.97 -22.96 0.66
N THR A 467 34.92 -23.02 1.48
CA THR A 467 34.58 -21.96 2.44
C THR A 467 34.52 -22.46 3.89
N THR A 468 34.75 -21.57 4.84
CA THR A 468 34.59 -21.81 6.29
C THR A 468 33.62 -20.81 6.90
N SER A 469 33.11 -21.07 8.10
CA SER A 469 32.21 -20.11 8.77
C SER A 469 32.91 -18.76 8.96
N ILE A 470 32.22 -17.67 8.62
CA ILE A 470 32.76 -16.31 8.78
C ILE A 470 33.27 -16.06 10.20
N ARG A 471 32.58 -16.60 11.22
CA ARG A 471 32.90 -16.47 12.66
C ARG A 471 34.28 -17.00 13.04
N ASN A 472 34.85 -17.89 12.22
CA ASN A 472 36.20 -18.38 12.43
C ASN A 472 37.23 -17.31 12.10
N ILE A 473 36.95 -16.48 11.08
CA ILE A 473 37.89 -15.51 10.51
C ILE A 473 37.72 -14.12 11.12
N ILE A 474 36.50 -13.73 11.48
CA ILE A 474 36.22 -12.37 11.97
C ILE A 474 36.06 -12.28 13.49
N GLU A 475 36.43 -11.13 14.04
CA GLU A 475 35.90 -10.59 15.28
C GLU A 475 34.68 -9.72 14.94
N LEU A 476 33.63 -9.81 15.75
CA LEU A 476 32.38 -9.09 15.56
C LEU A 476 32.12 -8.20 16.77
N GLU A 477 31.86 -6.93 16.51
CA GLU A 477 31.39 -5.97 17.49
C GLU A 477 30.03 -5.39 17.09
N LEU A 478 29.11 -5.30 18.05
CA LEU A 478 27.77 -4.77 17.84
C LEU A 478 27.74 -3.26 18.09
N ILE A 479 27.27 -2.50 17.11
CA ILE A 479 27.03 -1.06 17.25
C ILE A 479 25.59 -0.86 17.68
N LYS A 480 25.39 -0.40 18.91
CA LYS A 480 24.07 -0.13 19.45
C LYS A 480 23.55 1.22 18.93
N ARG A 481 22.23 1.35 18.93
CA ARG A 481 21.57 2.65 18.75
C ARG A 481 22.05 3.63 19.84
N PRO A 482 22.43 4.86 19.50
CA PRO A 482 22.70 5.88 20.51
C PRO A 482 21.41 6.23 21.29
N GLU A 483 21.55 6.49 22.59
CA GLU A 483 20.42 6.79 23.49
C GLU A 483 19.71 8.09 23.12
N LYS A 484 20.45 9.05 22.56
CA LYS A 484 19.95 10.34 22.06
C LYS A 484 20.20 10.45 20.56
N LEU A 485 19.20 10.89 19.80
CA LEU A 485 19.33 11.15 18.36
C LEU A 485 19.29 12.65 18.07
N TYR A 486 20.34 13.17 17.44
CA TYR A 486 20.40 14.55 16.95
C TYR A 486 20.61 14.57 15.42
N VAL A 487 19.68 13.96 14.67
CA VAL A 487 19.78 13.82 13.21
C VAL A 487 19.85 15.18 12.49
N ASN A 488 19.22 16.22 13.07
CA ASN A 488 19.15 17.58 12.50
C ASN A 488 20.49 18.35 12.52
N ARG A 489 21.58 17.75 13.02
CA ARG A 489 22.92 18.36 13.07
C ARG A 489 23.96 17.66 12.19
N LEU A 490 23.55 16.68 11.39
CA LEU A 490 24.41 16.04 10.40
C LEU A 490 24.76 17.05 9.30
N THR A 491 26.05 17.24 9.03
CA THR A 491 26.47 17.93 7.81
C THR A 491 26.13 17.09 6.58
N MET A 492 26.17 17.71 5.40
CA MET A 492 26.16 16.96 4.14
C MET A 492 27.32 15.96 4.09
N PHE A 493 27.19 14.95 3.23
CA PHE A 493 28.22 13.95 3.02
C PHE A 493 29.58 14.60 2.65
N GLU A 494 30.62 14.26 3.41
CA GLU A 494 31.92 14.95 3.41
C GLU A 494 33.09 13.96 3.28
N GLU A 495 34.15 14.34 2.58
CA GLU A 495 35.34 13.50 2.39
C GLU A 495 36.12 13.23 3.69
N THR A 496 36.09 14.16 4.65
CA THR A 496 36.91 14.12 5.87
C THR A 496 36.09 14.05 7.16
N GLY A 497 34.81 13.68 7.07
CA GLY A 497 33.90 13.64 8.22
C GLY A 497 34.42 12.77 9.38
N ASN A 498 34.15 13.17 10.62
CA ASN A 498 34.55 12.43 11.82
C ASN A 498 33.54 11.32 12.24
N VAL A 499 32.39 11.24 11.58
CA VAL A 499 31.33 10.27 11.86
C VAL A 499 30.98 9.47 10.61
N ILE A 500 30.91 8.14 10.75
CA ILE A 500 30.34 7.23 9.78
C ILE A 500 28.86 7.05 10.09
N LEU A 501 27.98 7.40 9.17
CA LEU A 501 26.54 7.16 9.27
C LEU A 501 26.19 5.83 8.59
N LEU A 502 25.57 4.92 9.35
CA LEU A 502 25.03 3.68 8.78
C LEU A 502 23.62 3.91 8.25
N ALA A 503 23.52 4.38 7.01
CA ALA A 503 22.27 4.45 6.28
C ALA A 503 21.63 3.05 6.14
N GLY A 504 20.30 3.00 6.19
CA GLY A 504 19.50 1.77 6.14
C GLY A 504 19.33 1.16 4.75
N LEU A 505 20.34 1.23 3.88
CA LEU A 505 20.28 0.69 2.51
C LEU A 505 20.44 -0.83 2.50
N GLN A 506 19.77 -1.51 1.57
CA GLN A 506 19.94 -2.95 1.30
C GLN A 506 21.33 -3.23 0.69
N PRO A 507 21.87 -4.47 0.78
CA PRO A 507 23.17 -4.81 0.21
C PRO A 507 23.23 -4.69 -1.31
N ARG A 508 22.08 -4.76 -1.98
CA ARG A 508 21.92 -4.58 -3.44
C ARG A 508 20.74 -3.61 -3.66
N ILE A 509 20.97 -2.51 -4.38
CA ILE A 509 19.96 -1.61 -4.97
C ILE A 509 20.49 -1.24 -6.34
N LYS A 510 19.72 -1.34 -7.43
CA LYS A 510 20.16 -1.10 -8.83
C LYS A 510 21.14 0.08 -9.00
N ASP A 511 20.98 1.15 -8.22
CA ASP A 511 21.78 2.39 -8.28
C ASP A 511 22.71 2.63 -7.06
N ALA A 512 22.84 1.67 -6.15
CA ALA A 512 23.74 1.73 -4.98
C ALA A 512 24.44 0.39 -4.64
N VAL A 513 24.29 -0.65 -5.50
CA VAL A 513 24.83 -2.03 -5.33
C VAL A 513 26.32 -2.03 -4.99
N TYR A 514 27.00 -0.97 -5.39
CA TYR A 514 28.42 -0.96 -5.55
C TYR A 514 29.15 -0.01 -4.63
N ARG A 515 28.45 0.59 -3.67
CA ARG A 515 29.10 1.42 -2.68
C ARG A 515 29.93 0.56 -1.73
N PHE A 516 31.24 0.71 -1.76
CA PHE A 516 32.20 0.07 -0.86
C PHE A 516 32.55 0.99 0.31
N THR A 517 32.56 2.32 0.13
CA THR A 517 32.90 3.26 1.21
C THR A 517 31.66 3.72 2.00
N PRO A 518 31.77 3.87 3.34
CA PRO A 518 30.66 4.35 4.15
C PRO A 518 30.35 5.84 3.94
N GLU A 519 29.18 6.28 4.40
CA GLU A 519 28.81 7.70 4.44
C GLU A 519 29.53 8.42 5.58
N LEU A 520 30.36 9.41 5.24
CA LEU A 520 31.11 10.23 6.17
C LEU A 520 30.43 11.59 6.36
N HIS A 521 30.31 12.00 7.62
CA HIS A 521 29.68 13.25 8.06
C HIS A 521 30.52 13.91 9.16
N SER A 522 30.32 15.21 9.37
CA SER A 522 30.94 15.94 10.47
C SER A 522 29.95 16.25 11.59
N PHE A 523 30.39 16.07 12.84
CA PHE A 523 29.72 16.48 14.07
C PHE A 523 30.69 17.24 14.99
N TYR A 524 30.16 18.18 15.78
CA TYR A 524 30.90 18.78 16.88
C TYR A 524 31.17 17.72 17.98
N VAL A 525 32.41 17.62 18.45
CA VAL A 525 32.84 16.57 19.40
C VAL A 525 31.98 16.54 20.67
N ASN A 526 31.60 17.71 21.19
CA ASN A 526 30.73 17.84 22.36
C ASN A 526 29.35 17.17 22.16
N ASP A 527 28.79 17.22 20.96
CA ASP A 527 27.49 16.60 20.65
C ASP A 527 27.61 15.07 20.60
N ILE A 528 28.80 14.53 20.27
CA ILE A 528 29.06 13.09 20.16
C ILE A 528 29.30 12.46 21.54
N GLU A 529 30.00 13.16 22.43
CA GLU A 529 30.25 12.71 23.80
C GLU A 529 28.93 12.45 24.55
N ASP A 530 27.93 13.31 24.34
CA ASP A 530 26.57 13.17 24.89
C ASP A 530 25.81 11.94 24.35
N MET A 531 26.19 11.41 23.19
CA MET A 531 25.55 10.24 22.56
C MET A 531 26.19 8.90 22.97
N GLN A 532 27.31 8.93 23.70
CA GLN A 532 28.09 7.74 24.10
C GLN A 532 28.47 6.81 22.93
N ILE A 533 28.75 7.37 21.76
CA ILE A 533 29.12 6.60 20.57
C ILE A 533 30.60 6.23 20.61
N LYS A 534 30.91 4.97 20.27
CA LYS A 534 32.27 4.45 20.27
C LYS A 534 33.06 4.90 19.03
N LYS A 535 34.35 5.20 19.21
CA LYS A 535 35.33 5.39 18.13
C LYS A 535 35.92 4.07 17.65
N PHE A 536 36.21 4.00 16.36
CA PHE A 536 36.83 2.87 15.71
C PHE A 536 37.99 3.34 14.82
N SER A 537 39.12 2.64 14.94
CA SER A 537 40.34 2.94 14.17
C SER A 537 40.80 1.71 13.38
N GLY A 538 41.62 1.90 12.35
CA GLY A 538 42.13 0.86 11.46
C GLY A 538 41.07 0.14 10.61
N GLU A 539 41.53 -0.92 9.94
CA GLU A 539 40.78 -1.68 8.94
C GLU A 539 39.56 -2.40 9.54
N LYS A 540 38.40 -2.20 8.92
CA LYS A 540 37.11 -2.72 9.38
C LYS A 540 36.09 -2.85 8.26
N ILE A 541 35.17 -3.78 8.44
CA ILE A 541 34.00 -4.00 7.61
C ILE A 541 32.78 -3.59 8.42
N ILE A 542 31.89 -2.79 7.85
CA ILE A 542 30.72 -2.27 8.57
C ILE A 542 29.46 -2.74 7.86
N ILE A 543 28.57 -3.39 8.63
CA ILE A 543 27.30 -3.92 8.13
C ILE A 543 26.13 -3.16 8.76
N SER A 544 25.27 -2.57 7.93
CA SER A 544 24.06 -1.88 8.39
C SER A 544 22.94 -2.86 8.77
N HIS A 545 21.92 -2.40 9.50
CA HIS A 545 20.73 -3.22 9.84
C HIS A 545 20.01 -3.82 8.62
N SER A 546 20.10 -3.15 7.48
CA SER A 546 19.50 -3.60 6.22
C SER A 546 20.41 -4.57 5.46
N GLY A 547 21.65 -4.78 5.91
CA GLY A 547 22.61 -5.73 5.33
C GLY A 547 23.65 -5.09 4.40
N ALA A 548 23.66 -3.77 4.21
CA ALA A 548 24.69 -3.11 3.39
C ALA A 548 26.08 -3.28 4.00
N VAL A 549 27.05 -3.64 3.17
CA VAL A 549 28.46 -3.89 3.52
C VAL A 549 29.30 -2.72 3.06
N ASN A 550 30.11 -2.17 3.97
CA ASN A 550 31.08 -1.11 3.66
C ASN A 550 32.46 -1.51 4.20
N TYR A 551 33.51 -1.06 3.52
CA TYR A 551 34.90 -1.16 3.91
C TYR A 551 35.39 0.22 4.38
N ASP A 552 36.14 0.24 5.48
CA ASP A 552 36.79 1.46 5.98
C ASP A 552 38.13 1.13 6.64
N ASN A 553 39.12 2.00 6.47
CA ASN A 553 40.44 1.90 7.08
C ASN A 553 40.87 3.22 7.76
N SER A 554 39.92 4.11 8.03
CA SER A 554 40.20 5.37 8.69
C SER A 554 40.31 5.23 10.20
N ASP A 555 41.15 6.10 10.79
CA ASP A 555 41.36 6.16 12.24
C ASP A 555 40.40 7.14 12.93
N ASP A 556 40.07 6.81 14.18
CA ASP A 556 39.34 7.65 15.13
C ASP A 556 37.96 8.13 14.64
N LYS A 557 37.26 7.32 13.84
CA LYS A 557 35.89 7.61 13.39
C LYS A 557 34.85 7.11 14.38
N TYR A 558 33.85 7.93 14.66
CA TYR A 558 32.64 7.49 15.36
C TYR A 558 31.71 6.78 14.40
N ILE A 559 31.05 5.70 14.81
CA ILE A 559 30.05 5.03 13.95
C ILE A 559 28.65 5.24 14.53
N PHE A 560 27.84 6.03 13.83
CA PHE A 560 26.45 6.28 14.17
C PHE A 560 25.52 5.28 13.47
N ALA A 561 24.83 4.46 14.26
CA ALA A 561 23.84 3.50 13.77
C ALA A 561 22.42 3.90 14.23
N PRO A 562 21.53 4.39 13.34
CA PRO A 562 20.15 4.79 13.71
C PRO A 562 19.31 3.64 14.31
N LYS A 563 19.65 2.40 13.96
CA LYS A 563 19.04 1.17 14.50
C LYS A 563 20.08 0.34 15.24
N ILE A 564 20.88 -0.40 14.49
CA ILE A 564 21.92 -1.30 14.99
C ILE A 564 22.83 -1.62 13.81
N GLY A 565 24.10 -1.86 14.07
CA GLY A 565 25.08 -2.22 13.03
C GLY A 565 26.09 -3.22 13.55
N LEU A 566 26.92 -3.75 12.65
CA LEU A 566 28.03 -4.64 12.99
C LEU A 566 29.33 -4.01 12.50
N VAL A 567 30.38 -4.06 13.32
CA VAL A 567 31.76 -3.88 12.87
C VAL A 567 32.43 -5.24 12.89
N LEU A 568 33.02 -5.63 11.77
CA LEU A 568 33.80 -6.85 11.64
C LEU A 568 35.26 -6.50 11.44
N ARG A 569 36.15 -7.25 12.10
CA ARG A 569 37.60 -7.17 11.91
C ARG A 569 38.15 -8.54 11.58
N VAL A 570 39.12 -8.62 10.69
CA VAL A 570 39.83 -9.88 10.42
C VAL A 570 40.70 -10.18 11.64
N LYS A 571 40.61 -11.40 12.19
CA LYS A 571 41.49 -11.82 13.27
C LYS A 571 42.94 -11.81 12.79
N GLU A 572 43.85 -11.39 13.65
CA GLU A 572 45.28 -11.24 13.34
C GLU A 572 45.91 -12.50 12.72
N ILE A 573 45.49 -13.69 13.14
CA ILE A 573 45.99 -14.96 12.57
C ILE A 573 45.66 -15.17 11.07
N TYR A 574 44.71 -14.40 10.53
CA TYR A 574 44.29 -14.49 9.13
C TYR A 574 44.69 -13.28 8.29
N SER A 575 45.24 -12.20 8.88
CA SER A 575 45.53 -10.94 8.18
C SER A 575 46.50 -11.09 7.01
N ASP A 576 47.41 -12.07 7.07
CA ASP A 576 48.36 -12.36 5.98
C ASP A 576 47.75 -13.16 4.81
N SER A 577 46.54 -13.69 5.00
CA SER A 577 45.87 -14.61 4.06
C SER A 577 44.63 -14.02 3.40
N ILE A 578 43.92 -13.14 4.11
CA ILE A 578 42.66 -12.55 3.66
C ILE A 578 42.53 -11.14 4.24
N SER A 579 42.23 -10.16 3.38
CA SER A 579 42.06 -8.76 3.78
C SER A 579 40.58 -8.44 4.06
N ALA A 580 40.32 -7.32 4.73
CA ALA A 580 38.95 -6.85 4.90
C ALA A 580 38.32 -6.41 3.56
N LYS A 581 39.13 -5.93 2.62
CA LYS A 581 38.71 -5.62 1.23
C LYS A 581 38.17 -6.85 0.53
N PHE A 582 38.93 -7.95 0.53
CA PHE A 582 38.49 -9.22 -0.05
C PHE A 582 37.17 -9.68 0.57
N ILE A 583 37.07 -9.68 1.91
CA ILE A 583 35.84 -10.14 2.57
C ILE A 583 34.67 -9.21 2.21
N SER A 584 34.88 -7.90 2.13
CA SER A 584 33.84 -6.94 1.73
C SER A 584 33.35 -7.20 0.31
N ALA A 585 34.26 -7.49 -0.62
CA ALA A 585 33.93 -7.88 -1.99
C ALA A 585 33.18 -9.21 -2.03
N PHE A 586 33.65 -10.22 -1.29
CA PHE A 586 33.01 -11.54 -1.24
C PHE A 586 31.59 -11.47 -0.64
N LEU A 587 31.39 -10.66 0.40
CA LEU A 587 30.09 -10.43 1.02
C LEU A 587 29.08 -9.74 0.08
N LYS A 588 29.56 -9.13 -1.00
CA LYS A 588 28.76 -8.51 -2.07
C LYS A 588 28.65 -9.38 -3.33
N SER A 589 29.31 -10.55 -3.37
CA SER A 589 29.39 -11.39 -4.57
C SER A 589 28.09 -12.12 -4.90
N LYS A 590 27.86 -12.36 -6.19
CA LYS A 590 26.73 -13.16 -6.67
C LYS A 590 26.76 -14.59 -6.15
N ALA A 591 27.96 -15.17 -6.04
CA ALA A 591 28.13 -16.50 -5.47
C ALA A 591 27.59 -16.59 -4.04
N LEU A 592 27.99 -15.69 -3.15
CA LEU A 592 27.48 -15.72 -1.77
C LEU A 592 25.96 -15.47 -1.72
N PHE A 593 25.44 -14.51 -2.51
CA PHE A 593 24.01 -14.24 -2.52
C PHE A 593 23.18 -15.42 -3.00
N TYR A 594 23.64 -16.14 -4.02
CA TYR A 594 22.98 -17.36 -4.47
C TYR A 594 22.99 -18.43 -3.37
N TYR A 595 24.13 -18.69 -2.74
CA TYR A 595 24.24 -19.62 -1.61
C TYR A 595 23.29 -19.26 -0.46
N VAL A 596 23.28 -18.01 -0.04
CA VAL A 596 22.43 -17.54 1.07
C VAL A 596 20.95 -17.61 0.70
N TYR A 597 20.59 -17.23 -0.53
CA TYR A 597 19.21 -17.28 -1.02
C TYR A 597 18.67 -18.72 -1.06
N LEU A 598 19.46 -19.66 -1.56
CA LEU A 598 19.09 -21.08 -1.58
C LEU A 598 18.82 -21.62 -0.16
N LEU A 599 19.58 -21.17 0.85
CA LEU A 599 19.45 -21.68 2.21
C LEU A 599 18.43 -20.94 3.07
N LYS A 600 18.21 -19.64 2.83
CA LYS A 600 17.49 -18.74 3.74
C LYS A 600 16.37 -17.95 3.07
N GLY A 601 16.26 -17.95 1.75
CA GLY A 601 15.25 -17.20 1.00
C GLY A 601 15.35 -15.69 1.16
N THR A 602 16.53 -15.14 1.48
CA THR A 602 16.71 -13.69 1.73
C THR A 602 18.17 -13.30 1.51
N PHE A 603 18.44 -12.07 1.09
CA PHE A 603 19.81 -11.54 0.92
C PHE A 603 20.31 -10.69 2.09
N ASN A 604 19.45 -10.40 3.08
CA ASN A 604 19.83 -9.56 4.20
C ASN A 604 20.75 -10.33 5.16
N ILE A 605 22.06 -10.13 4.97
CA ILE A 605 23.10 -10.77 5.76
C ILE A 605 23.18 -10.29 7.22
N PHE A 606 22.54 -9.18 7.58
CA PHE A 606 22.47 -8.71 8.98
C PHE A 606 21.55 -9.59 9.83
N LYS A 607 20.56 -10.29 9.23
CA LYS A 607 19.65 -11.17 9.97
C LYS A 607 20.46 -12.23 10.74
N PRO A 608 20.24 -12.41 12.05
CA PRO A 608 21.08 -13.29 12.87
C PRO A 608 21.23 -14.72 12.33
N ASP A 609 20.16 -15.32 11.83
CA ASP A 609 20.18 -16.70 11.32
C ASP A 609 20.82 -16.82 9.93
N VAL A 610 20.87 -15.72 9.18
CA VAL A 610 21.62 -15.60 7.92
C VAL A 610 23.10 -15.40 8.24
N PHE A 611 23.43 -14.45 9.10
CA PHE A 611 24.80 -14.15 9.50
C PHE A 611 25.53 -15.38 10.04
N LYS A 612 24.86 -16.18 10.89
CA LYS A 612 25.39 -17.44 11.42
C LYS A 612 25.74 -18.46 10.33
N SER A 613 25.04 -18.42 9.19
CA SER A 613 25.26 -19.33 8.06
C SER A 613 26.27 -18.82 7.03
N LEU A 614 26.74 -17.57 7.15
CA LEU A 614 27.72 -17.04 6.20
C LEU A 614 29.02 -17.84 6.25
N LYS A 615 29.51 -18.16 5.06
CA LYS A 615 30.81 -18.79 4.84
C LYS A 615 31.69 -17.90 3.98
N ILE A 616 33.00 -17.93 4.22
CA ILE A 616 34.04 -17.15 3.53
C ILE A 616 35.09 -18.12 2.97
N PRO A 617 35.65 -17.88 1.77
CA PRO A 617 36.68 -18.71 1.20
C PRO A 617 37.91 -18.86 2.11
N THR A 618 38.54 -20.03 2.04
CA THR A 618 39.79 -20.33 2.75
C THR A 618 40.86 -20.79 1.78
N ASN A 619 42.14 -20.72 2.19
CA ASN A 619 43.28 -21.09 1.35
C ASN A 619 43.32 -20.34 0.01
N ILE A 620 42.97 -19.06 0.04
CA ILE A 620 42.91 -18.20 -1.15
C ILE A 620 44.34 -17.98 -1.67
N PRO A 621 44.61 -18.18 -2.96
CA PRO A 621 45.90 -17.84 -3.54
C PRO A 621 46.21 -16.35 -3.33
N LYS A 622 47.42 -16.02 -2.88
CA LYS A 622 47.83 -14.63 -2.62
C LYS A 622 47.61 -13.71 -3.83
N GLU A 623 47.81 -14.23 -5.05
CA GLU A 623 47.56 -13.50 -6.28
C GLU A 623 46.09 -13.11 -6.45
N THR A 624 45.16 -14.01 -6.12
CA THR A 624 43.70 -13.77 -6.19
C THR A 624 43.27 -12.72 -5.16
N THR A 625 43.76 -12.82 -3.92
CA THR A 625 43.50 -11.80 -2.89
C THR A 625 43.99 -10.43 -3.36
N LEU A 626 45.24 -10.35 -3.86
CA LEU A 626 45.81 -9.10 -4.37
C LEU A 626 45.02 -8.53 -5.55
N LYS A 627 44.56 -9.38 -6.48
CA LYS A 627 43.73 -8.96 -7.62
C LYS A 627 42.41 -8.34 -7.17
N ILE A 628 41.68 -9.03 -6.30
CA ILE A 628 40.39 -8.53 -5.79
C ILE A 628 40.61 -7.24 -4.97
N ASP A 629 41.63 -7.19 -4.13
CA ASP A 629 41.95 -5.98 -3.35
C ASP A 629 42.25 -4.78 -4.25
N ASN A 630 43.04 -4.98 -5.31
CA ASN A 630 43.31 -3.94 -6.30
C ASN A 630 42.06 -3.50 -7.06
N LEU A 631 41.10 -4.40 -7.31
CA LEU A 631 39.81 -4.05 -7.90
C LEU A 631 38.98 -3.22 -6.92
N VAL A 632 38.93 -3.61 -5.64
CA VAL A 632 38.26 -2.83 -4.58
C VAL A 632 38.89 -1.45 -4.43
N ASP A 633 40.22 -1.33 -4.49
CA ASP A 633 40.90 -0.04 -4.46
C ASP A 633 40.49 0.87 -5.62
N LYS A 634 40.36 0.33 -6.83
CA LYS A 634 39.83 1.09 -7.97
C LYS A 634 38.40 1.55 -7.75
N ILE A 635 37.56 0.74 -7.11
CA ILE A 635 36.19 1.15 -6.75
C ILE A 635 36.22 2.33 -5.79
N ILE A 636 37.02 2.23 -4.72
CA ILE A 636 37.17 3.28 -3.70
C ILE A 636 37.72 4.57 -4.35
N GLU A 637 38.70 4.47 -5.26
CA GLU A 637 39.20 5.62 -6.03
C GLU A 637 38.10 6.31 -6.85
N ILE A 638 37.30 5.52 -7.59
CA ILE A 638 36.18 6.02 -8.40
C ILE A 638 35.09 6.66 -7.51
N GLU A 639 34.81 6.07 -6.35
CA GLU A 639 33.89 6.62 -5.36
C GLU A 639 34.40 7.97 -4.85
N ASN A 640 35.64 8.03 -4.35
CA ASN A 640 36.23 9.27 -3.84
C ASN A 640 36.26 10.37 -4.90
N GLU A 641 36.59 10.05 -6.15
CA GLU A 641 36.54 11.01 -7.27
C GLU A 641 35.10 11.51 -7.50
N PHE A 642 34.12 10.62 -7.47
CA PHE A 642 32.71 10.96 -7.59
C PHE A 642 32.25 11.90 -6.46
N VAL A 643 32.59 11.59 -5.21
CA VAL A 643 32.30 12.43 -4.04
C VAL A 643 32.92 13.82 -4.19
N GLN A 644 34.20 13.88 -4.58
CA GLN A 644 34.91 15.14 -4.81
C GLN A 644 34.25 16.00 -5.89
N ASN A 645 33.86 15.38 -7.01
CA ASN A 645 33.23 16.07 -8.11
C ASN A 645 31.83 16.57 -7.74
N MET A 646 31.04 15.78 -7.00
CA MET A 646 29.74 16.18 -6.49
C MET A 646 29.84 17.31 -5.45
N ASN A 647 30.82 17.24 -4.55
CA ASN A 647 31.09 18.29 -3.56
C ASN A 647 31.55 19.60 -4.22
N LYS A 648 32.43 19.54 -5.23
CA LYS A 648 32.86 20.72 -6.00
C LYS A 648 31.68 21.38 -6.71
N ARG A 649 30.81 20.60 -7.35
CA ARG A 649 29.59 21.09 -7.98
C ARG A 649 28.63 21.72 -6.97
N CYS A 650 28.40 21.05 -5.84
CA CYS A 650 27.58 21.58 -4.75
C CYS A 650 28.15 22.86 -4.11
N ARG A 651 29.47 23.05 -4.12
CA ARG A 651 30.10 24.31 -3.68
C ARG A 651 30.03 25.40 -4.75
N ALA A 652 30.16 25.04 -6.02
CA ALA A 652 30.08 25.97 -7.15
C ALA A 652 28.65 26.50 -7.37
N CYS A 653 27.64 25.76 -6.94
CA CYS A 653 26.25 26.18 -7.00
C CYS A 653 25.80 27.01 -5.78
N LYS A 654 26.67 27.42 -4.86
CA LYS A 654 26.28 28.27 -3.74
C LYS A 654 26.42 29.75 -4.08
N ASP A 655 25.37 30.54 -3.82
CA ASP A 655 25.43 32.00 -3.92
C ASP A 655 26.30 32.62 -2.79
N LYS A 656 26.44 33.95 -2.80
CA LYS A 656 27.26 34.69 -1.81
C LYS A 656 26.79 34.52 -0.36
N ASP A 657 25.56 34.03 -0.15
CA ASP A 657 24.95 33.78 1.16
C ASP A 657 24.93 32.29 1.53
N GLY A 658 25.56 31.42 0.72
CA GLY A 658 25.73 29.99 0.99
C GLY A 658 24.53 29.12 0.60
N LYS A 659 23.55 29.64 -0.13
CA LYS A 659 22.37 28.90 -0.61
C LYS A 659 22.60 28.34 -2.01
N CYS A 660 22.13 27.11 -2.25
CA CYS A 660 22.18 26.45 -3.56
C CYS A 660 21.34 27.24 -4.58
N SER A 661 21.96 27.76 -5.64
CA SER A 661 21.41 28.66 -6.64
C SER A 661 20.92 27.95 -7.92
N THR A 662 20.64 26.65 -7.87
CA THR A 662 20.29 25.88 -9.08
C THR A 662 18.81 26.06 -9.45
N ASN A 663 18.59 26.86 -10.51
CA ASN A 663 17.37 26.79 -11.31
C ASN A 663 17.41 25.49 -12.14
N GLY A 664 16.47 24.57 -11.90
CA GLY A 664 15.90 23.50 -12.75
C GLY A 664 16.71 22.73 -13.83
N ASN A 665 17.67 23.32 -14.54
CA ASN A 665 18.32 22.74 -15.72
C ASN A 665 19.62 21.96 -15.41
N GLU A 666 20.16 22.01 -14.18
CA GLU A 666 21.36 21.23 -13.78
C GLU A 666 21.02 19.90 -13.09
N TYR A 667 19.75 19.65 -12.77
CA TYR A 667 19.30 18.37 -12.18
C TYR A 667 19.42 17.19 -13.18
N ASP A 668 19.21 17.45 -14.48
CA ASP A 668 19.38 16.45 -15.56
C ASP A 668 20.85 15.99 -15.74
N ASP A 669 21.85 16.80 -15.32
CA ASP A 669 23.27 16.41 -15.41
C ASP A 669 23.62 15.41 -14.29
N CYS A 670 23.08 15.56 -13.08
CA CYS A 670 23.45 14.75 -11.92
C CYS A 670 23.06 13.26 -12.03
N GLU A 671 21.89 12.94 -12.58
CA GLU A 671 21.47 11.55 -12.80
C GLU A 671 22.42 10.84 -13.78
N SER A 672 22.80 11.50 -14.88
CA SER A 672 23.74 10.94 -15.85
C SER A 672 25.12 10.63 -15.25
N HIS A 673 25.55 11.43 -14.27
CA HIS A 673 26.80 11.24 -13.54
C HIS A 673 26.74 10.07 -12.56
N ILE A 674 25.60 9.89 -11.88
CA ILE A 674 25.35 8.74 -10.99
C ILE A 674 25.30 7.46 -11.82
N ASP A 675 24.58 7.45 -12.95
CA ASP A 675 24.48 6.29 -13.84
C ASP A 675 25.85 5.87 -14.39
N ASN A 676 26.65 6.85 -14.83
CA ASN A 676 28.00 6.58 -15.32
C ASN A 676 28.93 6.07 -14.21
N HIS A 677 28.82 6.60 -12.99
CA HIS A 677 29.54 6.10 -11.82
C HIS A 677 29.16 4.65 -11.52
N ASN A 678 27.86 4.37 -11.41
CA ASN A 678 27.33 3.04 -11.12
C ASN A 678 27.71 2.01 -12.19
N LYS A 679 27.67 2.40 -13.46
CA LYS A 679 28.10 1.54 -14.57
C LYS A 679 29.58 1.14 -14.46
N LYS A 680 30.47 2.09 -14.15
CA LYS A 680 31.89 1.81 -13.95
C LYS A 680 32.12 0.81 -12.82
N ILE A 681 31.41 0.95 -11.70
CA ILE A 681 31.60 0.00 -10.61
C ILE A 681 30.97 -1.36 -10.93
N TYR A 682 29.82 -1.39 -11.62
CA TYR A 682 29.20 -2.63 -12.09
C TYR A 682 30.18 -3.46 -12.92
N ASP A 683 30.87 -2.83 -13.88
CA ASP A 683 31.87 -3.49 -14.73
C ASP A 683 33.04 -4.06 -13.89
N ILE A 684 33.49 -3.35 -12.86
CA ILE A 684 34.54 -3.85 -11.95
C ILE A 684 34.03 -5.01 -11.10
N MET A 685 32.79 -4.96 -10.60
CA MET A 685 32.23 -6.06 -9.83
C MET A 685 32.07 -7.32 -10.66
N GLN A 686 31.75 -7.22 -11.96
CA GLN A 686 31.75 -8.40 -12.83
C GLN A 686 33.12 -9.09 -12.85
N LEU A 687 34.21 -8.33 -12.86
CA LEU A 687 35.57 -8.90 -12.75
C LEU A 687 35.80 -9.57 -11.39
N ILE A 688 35.30 -8.97 -10.31
CA ILE A 688 35.36 -9.58 -8.96
C ILE A 688 34.57 -10.90 -8.93
N ASP A 689 33.35 -10.92 -9.47
CA ASP A 689 32.52 -12.14 -9.51
C ASP A 689 33.22 -13.24 -10.33
N LEU A 690 33.88 -12.91 -11.44
CA LEU A 690 34.65 -13.88 -12.23
C LEU A 690 35.83 -14.49 -11.45
N GLU A 691 36.59 -13.67 -10.72
CA GLU A 691 37.66 -14.16 -9.84
C GLU A 691 37.11 -15.05 -8.72
N ILE A 692 35.94 -14.71 -8.16
CA ILE A 692 35.27 -15.52 -7.13
C ILE A 692 34.73 -16.83 -7.69
N TYR A 693 34.15 -16.83 -8.89
CA TYR A 693 33.69 -18.05 -9.56
C TYR A 693 34.84 -19.01 -9.83
N SER A 694 35.98 -18.48 -10.30
CA SER A 694 37.22 -19.26 -10.46
C SER A 694 37.70 -19.84 -9.11
N LEU A 695 37.75 -19.02 -8.06
CA LEU A 695 38.16 -19.44 -6.72
C LEU A 695 37.29 -20.57 -6.15
N LEU A 696 35.98 -20.52 -6.40
CA LEU A 696 35.02 -21.51 -5.91
C LEU A 696 34.80 -22.69 -6.88
N SER A 697 35.52 -22.72 -8.00
CA SER A 697 35.35 -23.73 -9.07
C SER A 697 33.90 -23.82 -9.58
N ILE A 698 33.25 -22.68 -9.79
CA ILE A 698 31.88 -22.60 -10.32
C ILE A 698 31.94 -22.57 -11.85
N ASP A 699 31.36 -23.59 -12.50
CA ASP A 699 31.30 -23.72 -13.95
C ASP A 699 30.34 -22.71 -14.63
N GLU A 700 30.49 -22.52 -15.94
CA GLU A 700 29.72 -21.54 -16.73
C GLU A 700 28.21 -21.78 -16.69
N GLU A 701 27.77 -23.03 -16.65
CA GLU A 701 26.34 -23.39 -16.58
C GLU A 701 25.74 -22.93 -15.25
N THR A 702 26.43 -23.21 -14.15
CA THR A 702 26.05 -22.74 -12.82
C THR A 702 26.12 -21.22 -12.72
N GLN A 703 27.09 -20.56 -13.37
CA GLN A 703 27.16 -19.09 -13.42
C GLN A 703 25.92 -18.49 -14.11
N LEU A 704 25.53 -19.02 -15.28
CA LEU A 704 24.32 -18.56 -15.98
C LEU A 704 23.08 -18.73 -15.10
N ARG A 705 23.02 -19.82 -14.35
CA ARG A 705 21.92 -20.10 -13.43
C ARG A 705 21.89 -19.16 -12.22
N ILE A 706 23.06 -18.84 -11.66
CA ILE A 706 23.20 -17.78 -10.65
C ILE A 706 22.64 -16.47 -11.21
N GLU A 707 23.02 -16.07 -12.43
CA GLU A 707 22.50 -14.86 -13.06
C GLU A 707 20.98 -14.90 -13.27
N GLN A 708 20.41 -16.03 -13.67
CA GLN A 708 18.96 -16.17 -13.86
C GLN A 708 18.18 -16.09 -12.55
N VAL A 709 18.60 -16.87 -11.53
CA VAL A 709 17.92 -16.92 -10.23
C VAL A 709 18.06 -15.59 -9.52
N LEU A 710 19.26 -15.02 -9.49
CA LEU A 710 19.49 -13.72 -8.91
C LEU A 710 18.81 -12.63 -9.74
N GLY A 711 18.82 -12.69 -11.07
CA GLY A 711 18.10 -11.74 -11.92
C GLY A 711 16.60 -11.70 -11.60
N THR A 712 15.98 -12.88 -11.44
CA THR A 712 14.57 -13.02 -11.06
C THR A 712 14.33 -12.53 -9.63
N ALA A 713 15.10 -13.02 -8.66
CA ALA A 713 14.96 -12.67 -7.25
C ALA A 713 15.27 -11.19 -6.97
N PHE A 714 16.17 -10.58 -7.75
CA PHE A 714 16.44 -9.15 -7.71
C PHE A 714 15.38 -8.35 -8.48
N SER A 715 14.75 -8.86 -9.54
CA SER A 715 13.59 -8.21 -10.19
C SER A 715 12.26 -8.35 -9.43
N ASP A 716 12.24 -9.21 -8.41
CA ASP A 716 11.16 -9.34 -7.43
C ASP A 716 11.45 -8.50 -6.16
N MET A 717 12.67 -7.94 -6.04
CA MET A 717 13.14 -7.09 -4.93
C MET A 717 13.54 -5.65 -5.35
N PHE A 718 13.68 -5.40 -6.66
CA PHE A 718 13.58 -4.12 -7.38
C PHE A 718 12.34 -4.21 -8.27
#